data_AF-A0A2U3E1K1-F1
#
_entry.id   AF-A0A2U3E1K1-F1
#
_cell.length_a   1.000
_cell.length_b   1.000
_cell.length_c   1.000
_cell.angle_alpha   90.00
_cell.angle_beta   90.00
_cell.angle_gamma   90.00
#
_symmetry.space_group_name_H-M   'P 1'
#
loop_
_entity.id
_entity.type
_entity.pdbx_description
1 polymer ?
#
loop_
_entity_poly.entity_id
_entity_poly.type
_entity_poly.pdbx_seq_one_letter_code
_entity_poly.pdbx_strand_id
1 'polypeptide(L)'
;MSEHGPGHFQHRRDKLRIFSSPLVRRTSTGGSDESEDSTRHPIEHSHTEFKGGYAHDDENLPRFKRYEEPTLLEIFFDLFFAANYNVFSDTQQVTNHAKFKAYVGYFCLLWLTWFLVTLFDVRFVTDSIFSRVTRAIQLGVLVGFAVVAPKFNPSNQHRDTMRAMSLILMISRLCLAVEYASTLWHVRKYKKARLPLYVQIALHLCASAVYFGISFRFRVGERSRVYMTWYFISGAEAIGSLLLSNFSPVVSLTKTHLMKRMTLLTVMIMGDGIVQVAKEVVIIVKNPDAWDSTTIGLVSAAAATIYFVFLIYFDWLKSSFYLPPIRQQLWTAIHLPFHLALVLFMQGFTQYLIWSKIINQFNRLVLIADPRDDAKLATSVAVRDSLNASVQAFFKDYPPRISTTQDTINDALNNITKIPDSVWPLVENSSVTWDLDSEVPQAVEDALVTLFTSVTTMAIAMLNALFAAFGIKIDEDIAEKDPGASRDFSHGKYQLLVQEKTWSRYALVFAYGYIASGCTMLFMAVLTITVKTTPYTAWPIIRLVLVFLLAIGTGLVAVLWFDEEKLWEFLFSTWVLPTITIVWSVILVLTHLNGEGIKRNKHRFKRTRNPQEDKSPYDAFSVPMTSPSEWSSGRHDRKYAPDDRDAETQQRVPFTQSSDAATHHDSHGRQRSYDGIGMAYGGSDRPHSSYDPLKTSTEYRGAAGV
;
A
#
# COMPACT_ATOMS: atom_id res chain seq x y z
N MET A 1 20.54 -21.07 -55.14
CA MET A 1 19.48 -21.88 -54.50
C MET A 1 20.14 -22.56 -53.31
N SER A 2 20.28 -21.90 -52.17
CA SER A 2 19.27 -21.61 -51.13
C SER A 2 18.80 -22.88 -50.40
N GLU A 3 19.36 -23.12 -49.22
CA GLU A 3 18.60 -23.56 -48.07
C GLU A 3 19.34 -23.13 -46.79
N HIS A 4 18.93 -21.97 -46.27
CA HIS A 4 19.28 -21.52 -44.93
C HIS A 4 18.33 -22.20 -43.94
N GLY A 5 18.84 -23.16 -43.18
CA GLY A 5 18.20 -23.61 -41.95
C GLY A 5 18.49 -22.62 -40.81
N PRO A 6 17.50 -22.23 -39.99
CA PRO A 6 17.73 -21.31 -38.88
C PRO A 6 18.53 -22.03 -37.78
N GLY A 7 19.78 -21.60 -37.59
CA GLY A 7 20.60 -22.04 -36.46
C GLY A 7 19.90 -21.70 -35.14
N HIS A 8 19.56 -22.72 -34.38
CA HIS A 8 19.21 -22.58 -32.98
C HIS A 8 20.37 -21.88 -32.24
N PHE A 9 20.23 -20.58 -31.97
CA PHE A 9 21.04 -19.87 -30.99
C PHE A 9 20.70 -20.43 -29.60
N GLN A 10 21.30 -21.56 -29.27
CA GLN A 10 21.30 -22.09 -27.92
C GLN A 10 22.13 -21.10 -27.08
N HIS A 11 21.43 -20.24 -26.33
CA HIS A 11 22.03 -19.38 -25.32
C HIS A 11 22.88 -20.27 -24.39
N ARG A 12 24.19 -20.35 -24.65
CA ARG A 12 25.14 -21.03 -23.77
C ARG A 12 25.11 -20.26 -22.45
N ARG A 13 24.42 -20.80 -21.45
CA ARG A 13 24.44 -20.22 -20.10
C ARG A 13 25.89 -20.29 -19.62
N ASP A 14 26.53 -19.14 -19.48
CA ASP A 14 27.87 -19.07 -18.91
C ASP A 14 27.90 -19.83 -17.58
N LYS A 15 28.84 -20.78 -17.45
CA LYS A 15 29.02 -21.53 -16.21
C LYS A 15 29.38 -20.57 -15.08
N LEU A 16 28.67 -20.65 -13.96
CA LEU A 16 28.90 -19.81 -12.79
C LEU A 16 30.32 -20.00 -12.26
N ARG A 17 31.01 -18.88 -12.03
CA ARG A 17 32.34 -18.89 -11.38
C ARG A 17 32.16 -18.91 -9.86
N ILE A 18 33.09 -19.54 -9.16
CA ILE A 18 33.09 -19.60 -7.68
C ILE A 18 33.18 -18.16 -7.11
N PHE A 19 34.12 -17.37 -7.64
CA PHE A 19 34.23 -15.94 -7.39
C PHE A 19 34.23 -15.19 -8.72
N SER A 20 33.30 -14.24 -8.90
CA SER A 20 33.31 -13.31 -10.04
C SER A 20 33.83 -11.95 -9.57
N SER A 21 34.68 -11.32 -10.38
CA SER A 21 35.21 -10.00 -10.08
C SER A 21 34.12 -8.95 -10.32
N PRO A 22 33.92 -7.99 -9.40
CA PRO A 22 32.99 -6.88 -9.59
C PRO A 22 33.52 -5.83 -10.58
N LEU A 23 34.75 -5.95 -11.07
CA LEU A 23 35.38 -5.01 -12.00
C LEU A 23 35.05 -5.33 -13.47
N VAL A 24 34.83 -4.29 -14.28
CA VAL A 24 34.74 -4.39 -15.75
C VAL A 24 36.11 -4.81 -16.30
N ARG A 25 36.15 -5.87 -17.12
CA ARG A 25 37.39 -6.33 -17.77
C ARG A 25 37.77 -5.32 -18.86
N ARG A 26 38.91 -4.62 -18.69
CA ARG A 26 39.48 -3.78 -19.76
C ARG A 26 39.95 -4.73 -20.87
N THR A 27 39.33 -4.66 -22.05
CA THR A 27 39.94 -5.19 -23.28
C THR A 27 41.13 -4.29 -23.57
N SER A 28 42.34 -4.82 -23.45
CA SER A 28 43.55 -4.12 -23.86
C SER A 28 43.54 -4.02 -25.38
N THR A 29 43.27 -2.84 -25.92
CA THR A 29 43.65 -2.49 -27.30
C THR A 29 45.17 -2.55 -27.41
N GLY A 30 45.66 -3.61 -28.05
CA GLY A 30 47.07 -3.80 -28.39
C GLY A 30 47.36 -5.24 -28.82
N GLY A 31 47.30 -5.49 -30.13
CA GLY A 31 47.84 -6.70 -30.78
C GLY A 31 46.81 -7.74 -31.20
N SER A 32 46.59 -7.82 -32.52
CA SER A 32 45.97 -8.88 -33.33
C SER A 32 45.68 -10.23 -32.67
N ASP A 33 44.41 -10.63 -32.65
CA ASP A 33 43.91 -11.80 -33.41
C ASP A 33 42.38 -11.86 -33.36
N GLU A 34 41.79 -12.14 -34.53
CA GLU A 34 40.36 -12.27 -34.75
C GLU A 34 39.77 -13.44 -33.95
N SER A 35 38.69 -13.16 -33.21
CA SER A 35 37.57 -14.09 -33.07
C SER A 35 36.36 -13.36 -32.47
N GLU A 36 35.25 -13.49 -33.17
CA GLU A 36 33.95 -12.87 -32.92
C GLU A 36 33.42 -13.16 -31.50
N ASP A 37 33.16 -12.11 -30.72
CA ASP A 37 32.19 -12.17 -29.62
C ASP A 37 31.63 -10.77 -29.32
N SER A 38 30.49 -10.42 -29.94
CA SER A 38 29.70 -9.24 -29.56
C SER A 38 28.27 -9.35 -30.07
N THR A 39 27.43 -10.06 -29.33
CA THR A 39 25.99 -9.76 -29.30
C THR A 39 25.52 -9.64 -27.85
N ARG A 40 25.70 -8.44 -27.29
CA ARG A 40 24.83 -7.78 -26.31
C ARG A 40 25.37 -6.37 -26.08
N HIS A 41 24.89 -5.44 -26.90
CA HIS A 41 25.15 -4.02 -26.74
C HIS A 41 24.68 -3.54 -25.35
N PRO A 42 25.53 -2.88 -24.55
CA PRO A 42 25.08 -1.74 -23.77
C PRO A 42 24.72 -0.65 -24.79
N ILE A 43 23.50 -0.11 -24.75
CA ILE A 43 23.16 1.05 -25.58
C ILE A 43 23.96 2.23 -25.03
N GLU A 44 25.03 2.57 -25.73
CA GLU A 44 25.85 3.74 -25.49
C GLU A 44 25.05 4.96 -25.98
N HIS A 45 24.38 5.66 -25.06
CA HIS A 45 23.82 6.97 -25.37
C HIS A 45 24.97 7.94 -25.66
N SER A 46 25.16 8.23 -26.95
CA SER A 46 26.01 9.29 -27.46
C SER A 46 25.46 10.65 -27.04
N HIS A 47 25.84 11.11 -25.84
CA HIS A 47 25.84 12.54 -25.53
C HIS A 47 27.24 13.08 -25.77
N THR A 48 27.34 13.95 -26.75
CA THR A 48 28.45 14.86 -27.03
C THR A 48 28.74 15.72 -25.80
N GLU A 49 29.50 15.19 -24.85
CA GLU A 49 30.10 15.99 -23.77
C GLU A 49 31.40 16.62 -24.27
N PHE A 50 31.32 17.95 -24.34
CA PHE A 50 32.38 18.94 -24.38
C PHE A 50 33.72 18.41 -23.82
N LYS A 51 34.71 18.25 -24.71
CA LYS A 51 36.11 17.99 -24.32
C LYS A 51 36.63 19.17 -23.49
N GLY A 52 36.67 18.99 -22.18
CA GLY A 52 37.34 19.90 -21.25
C GLY A 52 37.95 19.16 -20.06
N GLY A 53 39.24 18.83 -20.15
CA GLY A 53 40.18 18.95 -19.02
C GLY A 53 40.21 17.95 -17.85
N TYR A 54 39.41 16.88 -17.77
CA TYR A 54 39.40 15.98 -16.58
C TYR A 54 39.89 14.53 -16.81
N ALA A 55 40.69 14.27 -17.84
CA ALA A 55 41.05 12.89 -18.23
C ALA A 55 42.09 12.18 -17.31
N HIS A 56 42.72 12.87 -16.34
CA HIS A 56 43.84 12.29 -15.58
C HIS A 56 43.48 11.65 -14.22
N ASP A 57 42.27 11.86 -13.69
CA ASP A 57 41.91 11.38 -12.33
C ASP A 57 41.17 10.02 -12.32
N ASP A 58 40.79 9.53 -13.50
CA ASP A 58 39.92 8.36 -13.70
C ASP A 58 40.69 7.02 -13.74
N GLU A 59 42.03 7.04 -13.89
CA GLU A 59 42.86 5.82 -13.95
C GLU A 59 43.01 5.11 -12.59
N ASN A 60 42.80 5.82 -11.48
CA ASN A 60 42.97 5.29 -10.12
C ASN A 60 41.67 4.82 -9.47
N LEU A 61 40.55 4.83 -10.20
CA LEU A 61 39.23 4.42 -9.70
C LEU A 61 38.80 3.07 -10.30
N PRO A 62 38.34 2.11 -9.48
CA PRO A 62 37.80 0.85 -9.99
C PRO A 62 36.48 1.08 -10.73
N ARG A 63 36.36 0.57 -11.97
CA ARG A 63 35.09 0.55 -12.71
C ARG A 63 34.33 -0.74 -12.40
N PHE A 64 33.20 -0.62 -11.71
CA PHE A 64 32.35 -1.77 -11.34
C PHE A 64 31.38 -2.15 -12.47
N LYS A 65 31.05 -3.44 -12.57
CA LYS A 65 29.98 -3.94 -13.43
C LYS A 65 28.64 -3.43 -12.87
N ARG A 66 27.94 -2.60 -13.64
CA ARG A 66 26.67 -1.99 -13.22
C ARG A 66 25.53 -2.58 -14.04
N TYR A 67 24.39 -2.73 -13.38
CA TYR A 67 23.14 -3.14 -13.99
C TYR A 67 22.19 -1.94 -13.94
N GLU A 68 21.57 -1.60 -15.07
CA GLU A 68 20.60 -0.51 -15.13
C GLU A 68 19.23 -0.94 -14.59
N GLU A 69 19.00 -2.25 -14.49
CA GLU A 69 17.76 -2.86 -14.03
C GLU A 69 18.02 -3.80 -12.85
N PRO A 70 17.07 -3.88 -11.89
CA PRO A 70 17.14 -4.87 -10.83
C PRO A 70 17.18 -6.28 -11.40
N THR A 71 18.11 -7.08 -10.89
CA THR A 71 18.20 -8.50 -11.23
C THR A 71 17.05 -9.27 -10.59
N LEU A 72 16.69 -10.43 -11.17
CA LEU A 72 15.61 -11.26 -10.64
C LEU A 72 15.87 -11.74 -9.20
N LEU A 73 17.14 -11.93 -8.83
CA LEU A 73 17.53 -12.32 -7.47
C LEU A 73 17.28 -11.19 -6.47
N GLU A 74 17.58 -9.94 -6.84
CA GLU A 74 17.28 -8.77 -6.01
C GLU A 74 15.77 -8.59 -5.81
N ILE A 75 14.97 -8.74 -6.88
CA ILE A 75 13.51 -8.68 -6.80
C ILE A 75 12.97 -9.81 -5.92
N PHE A 76 13.55 -11.02 -6.01
CA PHE A 76 13.18 -12.15 -5.17
C PHE A 76 13.48 -11.90 -3.68
N PHE A 77 14.59 -11.23 -3.36
CA PHE A 77 14.87 -10.78 -1.98
C PHE A 77 13.86 -9.73 -1.49
N ASP A 78 13.50 -8.77 -2.34
CA ASP A 78 12.49 -7.75 -2.04
C ASP A 78 11.11 -8.38 -1.79
N LEU A 79 10.77 -9.46 -2.49
CA LEU A 79 9.55 -10.22 -2.26
C LEU A 79 9.52 -10.91 -0.89
N PHE A 80 10.66 -11.45 -0.42
CA PHE A 80 10.78 -12.01 0.93
C PHE A 80 10.60 -10.94 2.01
N PHE A 81 11.10 -9.73 1.78
CA PHE A 81 10.82 -8.59 2.66
C PHE A 81 9.30 -8.35 2.74
N ALA A 82 8.62 -8.26 1.60
CA ALA A 82 7.18 -8.00 1.56
C ALA A 82 6.37 -9.11 2.25
N ALA A 83 6.75 -10.38 2.05
CA ALA A 83 6.13 -11.52 2.71
C ALA A 83 6.32 -11.50 4.24
N ASN A 84 7.52 -11.14 4.73
CA ASN A 84 7.79 -11.01 6.16
C ASN A 84 6.93 -9.93 6.82
N TYR A 85 6.85 -8.79 6.14
CA TYR A 85 5.99 -7.69 6.58
C TYR A 85 4.51 -8.10 6.58
N ASN A 86 4.01 -8.80 5.55
CA ASN A 86 2.63 -9.30 5.49
C ASN A 86 2.31 -10.23 6.67
N VAL A 87 3.17 -11.23 6.93
CA VAL A 87 3.00 -12.15 8.07
C VAL A 87 3.00 -11.38 9.40
N PHE A 88 3.87 -10.39 9.55
CA PHE A 88 3.89 -9.55 10.74
C PHE A 88 2.61 -8.70 10.86
N SER A 89 2.12 -8.12 9.77
CA SER A 89 0.89 -7.31 9.77
C SER A 89 -0.34 -8.13 10.14
N ASP A 90 -0.41 -9.38 9.68
CA ASP A 90 -1.49 -10.33 10.03
C ASP A 90 -1.41 -10.78 11.50
N THR A 91 -0.20 -11.03 12.03
CA THR A 91 -0.01 -11.57 13.39
C THR A 91 -0.02 -10.51 14.49
N GLN A 92 0.43 -9.29 14.19
CA GLN A 92 0.57 -8.18 15.13
C GLN A 92 -0.26 -6.98 14.65
N GLN A 93 -1.58 -7.20 14.53
CA GLN A 93 -2.50 -6.11 14.23
C GLN A 93 -2.39 -4.97 15.26
N VAL A 94 -2.52 -3.73 14.81
CA VAL A 94 -2.47 -2.54 15.67
C VAL A 94 -3.76 -2.47 16.50
N THR A 95 -3.79 -3.19 17.63
CA THR A 95 -4.96 -3.22 18.55
C THR A 95 -4.79 -2.30 19.75
N ASN A 96 -3.55 -2.02 20.15
CA ASN A 96 -3.25 -1.17 21.30
C ASN A 96 -1.96 -0.37 21.07
N HIS A 97 -1.69 0.60 21.96
CA HIS A 97 -0.51 1.46 21.86
C HIS A 97 0.81 0.67 21.92
N ALA A 98 0.86 -0.44 22.66
CA ALA A 98 2.07 -1.27 22.78
C ALA A 98 2.37 -2.02 21.46
N LYS A 99 1.35 -2.62 20.83
CA LYS A 99 1.40 -3.28 19.54
C LYS A 99 1.65 -2.27 18.43
N PHE A 100 1.10 -1.05 18.49
CA PHE A 100 1.47 0.03 17.58
C PHE A 100 2.97 0.33 17.62
N LYS A 101 3.55 0.47 18.82
CA LYS A 101 4.99 0.68 18.99
C LYS A 101 5.81 -0.52 18.51
N ALA A 102 5.35 -1.74 18.77
CA ALA A 102 5.94 -2.97 18.25
C ALA A 102 5.95 -2.96 16.72
N TYR A 103 4.83 -2.53 16.12
CA TYR A 103 4.63 -2.48 14.69
C TYR A 103 5.59 -1.54 13.98
N VAL A 104 5.64 -0.28 14.43
CA VAL A 104 6.59 0.73 13.92
C VAL A 104 8.03 0.26 14.09
N GLY A 105 8.36 -0.32 15.25
CA GLY A 105 9.70 -0.82 15.54
C GLY A 105 10.11 -1.95 14.60
N TYR A 106 9.28 -2.99 14.49
CA TYR A 106 9.56 -4.14 13.63
C TYR A 106 9.73 -3.73 12.17
N PHE A 107 8.81 -2.90 11.64
CA PHE A 107 8.89 -2.39 10.27
C PHE A 107 10.19 -1.62 10.04
N CYS A 108 10.58 -0.72 10.94
CA CYS A 108 11.84 0.02 10.84
C CYS A 108 13.07 -0.89 10.83
N LEU A 109 13.11 -1.94 11.67
CA LEU A 109 14.25 -2.88 11.68
C LEU A 109 14.32 -3.69 10.40
N LEU A 110 13.17 -4.19 9.94
CA LEU A 110 13.08 -4.95 8.69
C LEU A 110 13.52 -4.08 7.51
N TRP A 111 13.01 -2.83 7.43
CA TRP A 111 13.33 -1.88 6.36
C TRP A 111 14.80 -1.49 6.37
N LEU A 112 15.38 -1.16 7.53
CA LEU A 112 16.80 -0.79 7.62
C LEU A 112 17.72 -1.97 7.30
N THR A 113 17.32 -3.20 7.65
CA THR A 113 18.07 -4.41 7.29
C THR A 113 18.05 -4.62 5.80
N TRP A 114 16.87 -4.59 5.18
CA TRP A 114 16.70 -4.65 3.73
C TRP A 114 17.48 -3.54 3.01
N PHE A 115 17.42 -2.32 3.52
CA PHE A 115 18.07 -1.16 2.93
C PHE A 115 19.60 -1.33 2.89
N LEU A 116 20.21 -1.76 4.00
CA LEU A 116 21.66 -1.95 4.07
C LEU A 116 22.15 -3.09 3.17
N VAL A 117 21.38 -4.17 3.03
CA VAL A 117 21.66 -5.24 2.05
C VAL A 117 21.54 -4.70 0.62
N THR A 118 20.47 -3.95 0.35
CA THR A 118 20.22 -3.33 -0.95
C THR A 118 21.33 -2.36 -1.35
N LEU A 119 21.86 -1.57 -0.41
CA LEU A 119 22.99 -0.67 -0.65
C LEU A 119 24.27 -1.39 -1.08
N PHE A 120 24.50 -2.62 -0.60
CA PHE A 120 25.60 -3.45 -1.10
C PHE A 120 25.28 -3.99 -2.49
N ASP A 121 24.08 -4.56 -2.65
CA ASP A 121 23.67 -5.22 -3.90
C ASP A 121 23.78 -4.29 -5.11
N VAL A 122 23.18 -3.09 -5.02
CA VAL A 122 23.12 -2.14 -6.14
C VAL A 122 24.50 -1.62 -6.56
N ARG A 123 25.53 -1.81 -5.73
CA ARG A 123 26.90 -1.31 -5.98
C ARG A 123 27.85 -2.39 -6.48
N PHE A 124 27.79 -3.59 -5.87
CA PHE A 124 28.87 -4.56 -5.98
C PHE A 124 28.43 -5.98 -6.33
N VAL A 125 27.12 -6.27 -6.41
CA VAL A 125 26.67 -7.63 -6.69
C VAL A 125 27.11 -8.08 -8.09
N THR A 126 27.75 -9.25 -8.15
CA THR A 126 28.04 -9.93 -9.40
C THR A 126 27.67 -11.40 -9.30
N ASP A 127 27.03 -11.93 -10.34
CA ASP A 127 26.57 -13.31 -10.34
C ASP A 127 27.76 -14.27 -10.18
N SER A 128 27.79 -14.96 -9.02
CA SER A 128 28.78 -15.95 -8.61
C SER A 128 28.19 -16.88 -7.56
N ILE A 129 28.82 -18.04 -7.37
CA ILE A 129 28.39 -18.97 -6.32
C ILE A 129 28.48 -18.30 -4.95
N PHE A 130 29.56 -17.57 -4.66
CA PHE A 130 29.71 -16.81 -3.42
C PHE A 130 28.55 -15.84 -3.19
N SER A 131 28.22 -14.99 -4.17
CA SER A 131 27.11 -14.02 -4.06
C SER A 131 25.75 -14.70 -3.82
N ARG A 132 25.54 -15.89 -4.38
CA ARG A 132 24.30 -16.65 -4.18
C ARG A 132 24.22 -17.26 -2.79
N VAL A 133 25.33 -17.75 -2.24
CA VAL A 133 25.39 -18.27 -0.87
C VAL A 133 25.17 -17.15 0.14
N THR A 134 25.84 -16.00 -0.01
CA THR A 134 25.65 -14.87 0.90
C THR A 134 24.23 -14.33 0.83
N ARG A 135 23.61 -14.30 -0.35
CA ARG A 135 22.22 -13.89 -0.48
C ARG A 135 21.24 -14.95 0.05
N ALA A 136 21.56 -16.24 -0.02
CA ALA A 136 20.82 -17.29 0.69
C ALA A 136 20.87 -17.10 2.22
N ILE A 137 22.03 -16.70 2.77
CA ILE A 137 22.15 -16.36 4.20
C ILE A 137 21.25 -15.15 4.54
N GLN A 138 21.25 -14.09 3.72
CA GLN A 138 20.37 -12.94 3.96
C GLN A 138 18.87 -13.29 3.80
N LEU A 139 18.51 -14.21 2.91
CA LEU A 139 17.15 -14.76 2.85
C LEU A 139 16.80 -15.52 4.14
N GLY A 140 17.74 -16.30 4.67
CA GLY A 140 17.60 -16.95 5.98
C GLY A 140 17.42 -15.94 7.13
N VAL A 141 18.11 -14.79 7.09
CA VAL A 141 17.88 -13.68 8.02
C VAL A 141 16.44 -13.19 7.94
N LEU A 142 15.91 -12.96 6.74
CA LEU A 142 14.51 -12.57 6.56
C LEU A 142 13.56 -13.65 7.08
N VAL A 143 13.78 -14.94 6.82
CA VAL A 143 12.98 -16.02 7.44
C VAL A 143 13.04 -15.96 8.97
N GLY A 144 14.20 -15.63 9.54
CA GLY A 144 14.35 -15.41 10.98
C GLY A 144 13.46 -14.27 11.50
N PHE A 145 13.29 -13.19 10.75
CA PHE A 145 12.37 -12.09 11.08
C PHE A 145 10.91 -12.58 11.18
N ALA A 146 10.46 -13.48 10.30
CA ALA A 146 9.12 -14.07 10.38
C ALA A 146 8.95 -14.96 11.61
N VAL A 147 9.99 -15.71 12.02
CA VAL A 147 9.94 -16.59 13.20
C VAL A 147 9.73 -15.78 14.49
N VAL A 148 10.35 -14.60 14.59
CA VAL A 148 10.22 -13.75 15.79
C VAL A 148 8.97 -12.86 15.77
N ALA A 149 8.33 -12.67 14.61
CA ALA A 149 7.20 -11.75 14.41
C ALA A 149 6.03 -11.95 15.40
N PRO A 150 5.48 -13.16 15.61
CA PRO A 150 4.28 -13.33 16.44
C PRO A 150 4.47 -12.99 17.92
N LYS A 151 5.71 -13.05 18.42
CA LYS A 151 6.06 -12.78 19.83
C LYS A 151 6.83 -11.46 19.99
N PHE A 152 6.94 -10.65 18.94
CA PHE A 152 7.70 -9.41 18.98
C PHE A 152 6.91 -8.33 19.72
N ASN A 153 7.28 -8.07 20.98
CA ASN A 153 6.68 -7.00 21.77
C ASN A 153 7.76 -6.26 22.59
N PRO A 154 8.08 -5.00 22.24
CA PRO A 154 9.05 -4.21 22.99
C PRO A 154 8.64 -3.88 24.43
N SER A 155 7.33 -3.88 24.72
CA SER A 155 6.75 -3.57 26.03
C SER A 155 6.64 -4.80 26.93
N ASN A 156 6.34 -5.97 26.33
CA ASN A 156 6.32 -7.27 27.00
C ASN A 156 7.43 -8.18 26.44
N GLN A 157 8.63 -8.06 27.00
CA GLN A 157 9.84 -8.63 26.39
C GLN A 157 9.95 -10.13 26.61
N HIS A 158 9.62 -10.92 25.59
CA HIS A 158 9.90 -12.36 25.60
C HIS A 158 11.39 -12.61 25.35
N ARG A 159 12.09 -13.16 26.36
CA ARG A 159 13.55 -13.33 26.36
C ARG A 159 14.08 -13.99 25.08
N ASP A 160 13.49 -15.11 24.68
CA ASP A 160 14.03 -15.92 23.57
C ASP A 160 13.85 -15.22 22.23
N THR A 161 12.70 -14.55 22.03
CA THR A 161 12.43 -13.74 20.84
C THR A 161 13.39 -12.56 20.74
N MET A 162 13.65 -11.85 21.84
CA MET A 162 14.53 -10.68 21.84
C MET A 162 16.00 -11.08 21.58
N ARG A 163 16.43 -12.21 22.13
CA ARG A 163 17.76 -12.79 21.88
C ARG A 163 17.91 -13.24 20.44
N ALA A 164 16.93 -13.98 19.92
CA ALA A 164 16.91 -14.42 18.53
C ALA A 164 17.00 -13.22 17.58
N MET A 165 16.22 -12.15 17.83
CA MET A 165 16.27 -10.92 17.04
C MET A 165 17.68 -10.30 16.99
N SER A 166 18.37 -10.25 18.14
CA SER A 166 19.75 -9.72 18.20
C SER A 166 20.73 -10.59 17.40
N LEU A 167 20.60 -11.92 17.48
CA LEU A 167 21.46 -12.84 16.73
C LEU A 167 21.18 -12.80 15.23
N ILE A 168 19.91 -12.66 14.82
CA ILE A 168 19.51 -12.49 13.42
C ILE A 168 20.14 -11.22 12.84
N LEU A 169 20.04 -10.09 13.54
CA LEU A 169 20.68 -8.83 13.14
C LEU A 169 22.20 -8.97 13.06
N MET A 170 22.83 -9.63 14.04
CA MET A 170 24.27 -9.92 14.04
C MET A 170 24.69 -10.70 12.79
N ILE A 171 24.01 -11.81 12.47
CA ILE A 171 24.32 -12.65 11.30
C ILE A 171 24.21 -11.84 10.00
N SER A 172 23.18 -10.99 9.88
CA SER A 172 23.02 -10.11 8.73
C SER A 172 24.22 -9.16 8.56
N ARG A 173 24.68 -8.53 9.65
CA ARG A 173 25.84 -7.61 9.63
C ARG A 173 27.17 -8.32 9.39
N LEU A 174 27.38 -9.51 9.95
CA LEU A 174 28.56 -10.33 9.64
C LEU A 174 28.60 -10.71 8.17
N CYS A 175 27.46 -11.13 7.61
CA CYS A 175 27.35 -11.46 6.20
C CYS A 175 27.70 -10.24 5.33
N LEU A 176 27.19 -9.04 5.64
CA LEU A 176 27.56 -7.81 4.93
C LEU A 176 29.05 -7.47 5.07
N ALA A 177 29.63 -7.62 6.27
CA ALA A 177 31.05 -7.39 6.47
C ALA A 177 31.91 -8.31 5.60
N VAL A 178 31.53 -9.59 5.47
CA VAL A 178 32.19 -10.57 4.59
C VAL A 178 32.03 -10.21 3.11
N GLU A 179 30.86 -9.72 2.70
CA GLU A 179 30.60 -9.27 1.33
C GLU A 179 31.45 -8.04 0.94
N TYR A 180 31.53 -7.04 1.83
CA TYR A 180 32.40 -5.89 1.63
C TYR A 180 33.89 -6.27 1.68
N ALA A 181 34.29 -7.22 2.54
CA ALA A 181 35.66 -7.73 2.60
C ALA A 181 36.06 -8.47 1.31
N SER A 182 35.15 -9.28 0.75
CA SER A 182 35.33 -9.95 -0.54
C SER A 182 35.52 -8.93 -1.66
N THR A 183 34.69 -7.87 -1.68
CA THR A 183 34.82 -6.77 -2.64
C THR A 183 36.18 -6.04 -2.51
N LEU A 184 36.60 -5.77 -1.27
CA LEU A 184 37.91 -5.16 -1.00
C LEU A 184 39.06 -6.02 -1.50
N TRP A 185 38.98 -7.35 -1.37
CA TRP A 185 39.99 -8.26 -1.89
C TRP A 185 40.19 -8.10 -3.41
N HIS A 186 39.10 -7.97 -4.17
CA HIS A 186 39.15 -7.75 -5.61
C HIS A 186 39.67 -6.36 -6.00
N VAL A 187 39.38 -5.35 -5.18
CA VAL A 187 39.70 -3.94 -5.45
C VAL A 187 41.01 -3.49 -4.78
N ARG A 188 41.72 -4.39 -4.07
CA ARG A 188 42.91 -4.07 -3.27
C ARG A 188 43.99 -3.31 -4.02
N LYS A 189 44.08 -3.39 -5.35
CA LYS A 189 45.08 -2.65 -6.14
C LYS A 189 44.83 -1.13 -6.17
N TYR A 190 43.60 -0.66 -5.93
CA TYR A 190 43.24 0.75 -6.03
C TYR A 190 43.28 1.46 -4.67
N LYS A 191 44.28 2.33 -4.45
CA LYS A 191 44.50 2.99 -3.15
C LYS A 191 43.31 3.86 -2.70
N LYS A 192 42.65 4.58 -3.63
CA LYS A 192 41.49 5.45 -3.36
C LYS A 192 40.23 4.68 -2.93
N ALA A 193 40.14 3.38 -3.21
CA ALA A 193 38.99 2.54 -2.88
C ALA A 193 39.10 1.82 -1.53
N ARG A 194 40.31 1.72 -0.96
CA ARG A 194 40.55 0.96 0.28
C ARG A 194 39.91 1.59 1.51
N LEU A 195 40.16 2.88 1.73
CA LEU A 195 39.65 3.62 2.90
C LEU A 195 38.12 3.51 3.06
N PRO A 196 37.29 3.85 2.06
CA PRO A 196 35.84 3.76 2.21
C PRO A 196 35.36 2.32 2.44
N LEU A 197 35.98 1.32 1.81
CA LEU A 197 35.61 -0.08 2.05
C LEU A 197 36.02 -0.55 3.46
N TYR A 198 37.18 -0.15 3.98
CA TYR A 198 37.56 -0.45 5.36
C TYR A 198 36.59 0.15 6.38
N VAL A 199 36.20 1.41 6.18
CA VAL A 199 35.21 2.09 7.05
C VAL A 199 33.88 1.35 7.01
N GLN A 200 33.41 0.93 5.84
CA GLN A 200 32.16 0.18 5.69
C GLN A 200 32.22 -1.22 6.36
N ILE A 201 33.34 -1.92 6.23
CA ILE A 201 33.56 -3.22 6.92
C ILE A 201 33.57 -3.00 8.44
N ALA A 202 34.31 -2.00 8.92
CA ALA A 202 34.39 -1.68 10.34
C ALA A 202 33.02 -1.31 10.92
N LEU A 203 32.22 -0.52 10.19
CA LEU A 203 30.87 -0.13 10.58
C LEU A 203 29.98 -1.36 10.85
N HIS A 204 29.96 -2.32 9.92
CA HIS A 204 29.16 -3.54 10.07
C HIS A 204 29.71 -4.52 11.12
N LEU A 205 31.04 -4.63 11.26
CA LEU A 205 31.65 -5.44 12.32
C LEU A 205 31.36 -4.88 13.72
N CYS A 206 31.45 -3.56 13.89
CA CYS A 206 31.10 -2.88 15.13
C CYS A 206 29.62 -3.11 15.48
N ALA A 207 28.71 -2.95 14.51
CA ALA A 207 27.28 -3.20 14.72
C ALA A 207 27.01 -4.67 15.09
N SER A 208 27.66 -5.62 14.40
CA SER A 208 27.59 -7.03 14.74
C SER A 208 28.03 -7.32 16.17
N ALA A 209 29.18 -6.77 16.59
CA ALA A 209 29.70 -6.96 17.95
C ALA A 209 28.74 -6.40 19.01
N VAL A 210 28.12 -5.25 18.73
CA VAL A 210 27.09 -4.66 19.60
C VAL A 210 25.86 -5.55 19.70
N TYR A 211 25.34 -6.07 18.58
CA TYR A 211 24.19 -6.99 18.59
C TYR A 211 24.49 -8.30 19.32
N PHE A 212 25.70 -8.83 19.16
CA PHE A 212 26.14 -9.99 19.94
C PHE A 212 26.18 -9.69 21.44
N GLY A 213 26.75 -8.56 21.85
CA GLY A 213 26.79 -8.15 23.26
C GLY A 213 25.41 -7.96 23.88
N ILE A 214 24.47 -7.38 23.13
CA ILE A 214 23.08 -7.18 23.57
C ILE A 214 22.36 -8.52 23.80
N SER A 215 22.67 -9.56 23.02
CA SER A 215 22.03 -10.87 23.17
C SER A 215 22.21 -11.47 24.57
N PHE A 216 23.35 -11.21 25.24
CA PHE A 216 23.61 -11.69 26.62
C PHE A 216 22.93 -10.84 27.70
N ARG A 217 22.51 -9.61 27.39
CA ARG A 217 21.97 -8.67 28.37
C ARG A 217 20.51 -8.92 28.73
N PHE A 218 19.74 -9.60 27.87
CA PHE A 218 18.35 -9.95 28.14
C PHE A 218 18.25 -11.05 29.21
N ARG A 219 17.76 -10.70 30.41
CA ARG A 219 17.52 -11.60 31.55
C ARG A 219 16.02 -11.89 31.72
N VAL A 220 15.69 -13.01 32.37
CA VAL A 220 14.28 -13.40 32.63
C VAL A 220 13.65 -12.40 33.59
N GLY A 221 12.48 -11.88 33.26
CA GLY A 221 11.68 -11.00 34.13
C GLY A 221 12.12 -9.53 34.21
N GLU A 222 13.25 -9.15 33.60
CA GLU A 222 13.71 -7.75 33.59
C GLU A 222 13.23 -6.99 32.34
N ARG A 223 12.50 -5.88 32.53
CA ARG A 223 12.20 -4.93 31.44
C ARG A 223 13.43 -4.09 31.14
N SER A 224 14.15 -4.41 30.07
CA SER A 224 15.37 -3.72 29.71
C SER A 224 15.13 -2.74 28.55
N ARG A 225 15.48 -1.47 28.71
CA ARG A 225 15.42 -0.48 27.60
C ARG A 225 16.46 -0.73 26.49
N VAL A 226 17.28 -1.78 26.64
CA VAL A 226 18.38 -2.14 25.73
C VAL A 226 17.90 -2.47 24.30
N TYR A 227 16.63 -2.85 24.10
CA TYR A 227 16.09 -3.03 22.75
C TYR A 227 16.13 -1.76 21.91
N MET A 228 16.15 -0.56 22.52
CA MET A 228 16.26 0.70 21.79
C MET A 228 17.57 0.80 21.00
N THR A 229 18.62 0.11 21.46
CA THR A 229 19.92 0.07 20.79
C THR A 229 19.82 -0.53 19.38
N TRP A 230 18.86 -1.44 19.11
CA TRP A 230 18.67 -1.97 17.77
C TRP A 230 18.35 -0.87 16.75
N TYR A 231 17.44 0.04 17.11
CA TYR A 231 17.01 1.11 16.24
C TYR A 231 18.11 2.16 16.04
N PHE A 232 18.77 2.58 17.13
CA PHE A 232 19.83 3.59 17.05
C PHE A 232 21.04 3.10 16.26
N ILE A 233 21.49 1.86 16.50
CA ILE A 233 22.63 1.31 15.77
C ILE A 233 22.29 1.10 14.30
N SER A 234 21.13 0.51 13.99
CA SER A 234 20.72 0.27 12.59
C SER A 234 20.53 1.59 11.83
N GLY A 235 19.94 2.60 12.47
CA GLY A 235 19.82 3.95 11.92
C GLY A 235 21.17 4.63 11.71
N ALA A 236 22.07 4.56 12.70
CA ALA A 236 23.42 5.09 12.58
C ALA A 236 24.24 4.41 11.47
N GLU A 237 24.09 3.09 11.31
CA GLU A 237 24.69 2.34 10.20
C GLU A 237 24.17 2.81 8.84
N ALA A 238 22.85 2.96 8.71
CA ALA A 238 22.22 3.43 7.47
C ALA A 238 22.66 4.86 7.11
N ILE A 239 22.66 5.77 8.09
CA ILE A 239 23.13 7.15 7.92
C ILE A 239 24.63 7.17 7.57
N GLY A 240 25.45 6.42 8.31
CA GLY A 240 26.89 6.31 8.04
C GLY A 240 27.17 5.80 6.63
N SER A 241 26.44 4.79 6.17
CA SER A 241 26.55 4.22 4.83
C SER A 241 26.10 5.18 3.72
N LEU A 242 25.11 6.03 4.00
CA LEU A 242 24.67 7.10 3.09
C LEU A 242 25.70 8.24 3.04
N LEU A 243 26.18 8.72 4.19
CA LEU A 243 27.19 9.79 4.26
C LEU A 243 28.48 9.37 3.56
N LEU A 244 28.93 8.13 3.75
CA LEU A 244 30.13 7.61 3.08
C LEU A 244 29.98 7.58 1.56
N SER A 245 28.76 7.42 1.06
CA SER A 245 28.45 7.47 -0.37
C SER A 245 28.59 8.86 -0.99
N ASN A 246 28.50 9.94 -0.20
CA ASN A 246 28.75 11.30 -0.68
C ASN A 246 30.25 11.62 -0.76
N PHE A 247 31.03 11.14 0.21
CA PHE A 247 32.45 11.48 0.31
C PHE A 247 33.35 10.63 -0.61
N SER A 248 32.88 9.46 -1.05
CA SER A 248 33.66 8.55 -1.89
C SER A 248 33.00 8.26 -3.25
N PRO A 249 33.66 8.59 -4.38
CA PRO A 249 33.18 8.24 -5.71
C PRO A 249 33.01 6.71 -5.92
N VAL A 250 33.75 5.89 -5.17
CA VAL A 250 33.74 4.42 -5.26
C VAL A 250 32.47 3.83 -4.67
N VAL A 251 31.86 4.49 -3.68
CA VAL A 251 30.65 4.04 -2.97
C VAL A 251 29.42 4.87 -3.38
N SER A 252 29.54 5.68 -4.43
CA SER A 252 28.47 6.58 -4.89
C SER A 252 27.22 5.82 -5.36
N LEU A 253 26.04 6.34 -5.02
CA LEU A 253 24.72 5.79 -5.40
C LEU A 253 24.12 6.42 -6.68
N THR A 254 24.75 7.47 -7.21
CA THR A 254 24.20 8.33 -8.28
C THR A 254 23.85 7.60 -9.58
N LYS A 255 24.54 6.50 -9.87
CA LYS A 255 24.38 5.74 -11.13
C LYS A 255 23.89 4.30 -10.88
N THR A 256 23.15 4.04 -9.80
CA THR A 256 22.63 2.70 -9.46
C THR A 256 21.11 2.61 -9.63
N HIS A 257 20.58 1.39 -9.74
CA HIS A 257 19.15 1.10 -9.81
C HIS A 257 18.43 1.16 -8.45
N LEU A 258 19.01 1.83 -7.43
CA LEU A 258 18.41 1.97 -6.09
C LEU A 258 17.03 2.63 -6.15
N MET A 259 16.88 3.68 -6.96
CA MET A 259 15.60 4.37 -7.16
C MET A 259 14.52 3.41 -7.69
N LYS A 260 14.90 2.54 -8.64
CA LYS A 260 14.01 1.52 -9.19
C LYS A 260 13.62 0.48 -8.13
N ARG A 261 14.57 0.00 -7.31
CA ARG A 261 14.28 -0.94 -6.21
C ARG A 261 13.37 -0.35 -5.14
N MET A 262 13.57 0.91 -4.75
CA MET A 262 12.68 1.60 -3.81
C MET A 262 11.24 1.69 -4.34
N THR A 263 11.10 2.06 -5.61
CA THR A 263 9.80 2.16 -6.29
C THR A 263 9.13 0.77 -6.40
N LEU A 264 9.89 -0.28 -6.72
CA LEU A 264 9.39 -1.66 -6.74
C LEU A 264 8.96 -2.13 -5.35
N LEU A 265 9.70 -1.77 -4.30
CA LEU A 265 9.31 -2.06 -2.92
C LEU A 265 7.97 -1.40 -2.57
N THR A 266 7.71 -0.17 -3.02
CA THR A 266 6.41 0.48 -2.86
C THR A 266 5.29 -0.30 -3.56
N VAL A 267 5.52 -0.83 -4.77
CA VAL A 267 4.55 -1.70 -5.46
C VAL A 267 4.24 -2.94 -4.63
N MET A 268 5.26 -3.59 -4.08
CA MET A 268 5.07 -4.78 -3.26
C MET A 268 4.28 -4.48 -1.99
N ILE A 269 4.54 -3.35 -1.34
CA ILE A 269 3.77 -2.87 -0.18
C ILE A 269 2.31 -2.55 -0.57
N MET A 270 2.06 -1.91 -1.71
CA MET A 270 0.69 -1.68 -2.18
C MET A 270 -0.02 -3.00 -2.54
N GLY A 271 0.72 -3.97 -3.09
CA GLY A 271 0.22 -5.30 -3.39
C GLY A 271 -0.33 -6.02 -2.16
N ASP A 272 0.33 -5.87 -1.00
CA ASP A 272 -0.19 -6.35 0.28
C ASP A 272 -1.55 -5.73 0.64
N GLY A 273 -1.72 -4.41 0.43
CA GLY A 273 -3.00 -3.74 0.62
C GLY A 273 -4.13 -4.33 -0.24
N ILE A 274 -3.83 -4.69 -1.49
CA ILE A 274 -4.79 -5.37 -2.38
C ILE A 274 -5.15 -6.76 -1.85
N VAL A 275 -4.16 -7.53 -1.40
CA VAL A 275 -4.37 -8.86 -0.80
C VAL A 275 -5.25 -8.76 0.44
N GLN A 276 -5.03 -7.77 1.31
CA GLN A 276 -5.85 -7.53 2.49
C GLN A 276 -7.30 -7.18 2.11
N VAL A 277 -7.53 -6.24 1.19
CA VAL A 277 -8.89 -5.92 0.71
C VAL A 277 -9.58 -7.19 0.17
N ALA A 278 -8.87 -8.02 -0.60
CA ALA A 278 -9.44 -9.26 -1.11
C ALA A 278 -9.80 -10.25 0.01
N LYS A 279 -8.96 -10.39 1.05
CA LYS A 279 -9.27 -11.20 2.25
C LYS A 279 -10.55 -10.70 2.93
N GLU A 280 -10.68 -9.38 3.11
CA GLU A 280 -11.86 -8.79 3.76
C GLU A 280 -13.14 -8.95 2.94
N VAL A 281 -13.07 -8.80 1.61
CA VAL A 281 -14.20 -9.08 0.73
C VAL A 281 -14.64 -10.54 0.84
N VAL A 282 -13.69 -11.49 0.90
CA VAL A 282 -14.01 -12.91 1.11
C VAL A 282 -14.66 -13.15 2.47
N ILE A 283 -14.22 -12.46 3.53
CA ILE A 283 -14.83 -12.55 4.86
C ILE A 283 -16.28 -12.04 4.80
N ILE A 284 -16.53 -10.94 4.11
CA ILE A 284 -17.87 -10.36 3.97
C ILE A 284 -18.80 -11.28 3.18
N VAL A 285 -18.37 -11.80 2.03
CA VAL A 285 -19.19 -12.61 1.12
C VAL A 285 -19.59 -13.97 1.73
N LYS A 286 -18.81 -14.48 2.70
CA LYS A 286 -19.15 -15.74 3.39
C LYS A 286 -20.42 -15.66 4.24
N ASN A 287 -20.89 -14.47 4.59
CA ASN A 287 -22.05 -14.29 5.45
C ASN A 287 -23.33 -14.11 4.61
N PRO A 288 -24.47 -14.71 5.00
CA PRO A 288 -25.75 -14.54 4.31
C PRO A 288 -26.22 -13.07 4.36
N ASP A 289 -26.87 -12.61 3.29
CA ASP A 289 -27.31 -11.21 3.09
C ASP A 289 -26.21 -10.14 3.21
N ALA A 290 -24.94 -10.51 3.03
CA ALA A 290 -23.84 -9.58 3.18
C ALA A 290 -23.66 -8.60 2.01
N TRP A 291 -24.22 -8.89 0.84
CA TRP A 291 -24.01 -8.11 -0.37
C TRP A 291 -25.08 -7.03 -0.60
N ASP A 292 -24.99 -5.94 0.17
CA ASP A 292 -25.85 -4.76 0.03
C ASP A 292 -25.19 -3.67 -0.82
N SER A 293 -26.00 -2.73 -1.35
CA SER A 293 -25.52 -1.63 -2.20
C SER A 293 -24.45 -0.77 -1.52
N THR A 294 -24.56 -0.58 -0.20
CA THR A 294 -23.55 0.14 0.60
C THR A 294 -22.23 -0.61 0.63
N THR A 295 -22.24 -1.93 0.83
CA THR A 295 -21.01 -2.75 0.80
C THR A 295 -20.35 -2.70 -0.58
N ILE A 296 -21.12 -2.79 -1.67
CA ILE A 296 -20.58 -2.66 -3.04
C ILE A 296 -19.89 -1.30 -3.21
N GLY A 297 -20.52 -0.23 -2.73
CA GLY A 297 -19.94 1.12 -2.75
C GLY A 297 -18.64 1.23 -1.95
N LEU A 298 -18.61 0.67 -0.73
CA LEU A 298 -17.43 0.67 0.14
C LEU A 298 -16.27 -0.13 -0.44
N VAL A 299 -16.53 -1.32 -0.97
CA VAL A 299 -15.52 -2.16 -1.63
C VAL A 299 -14.97 -1.47 -2.87
N SER A 300 -15.85 -0.84 -3.67
CA SER A 300 -15.45 -0.08 -4.86
C SER A 300 -14.59 1.14 -4.47
N ALA A 301 -14.96 1.87 -3.42
CA ALA A 301 -14.20 2.99 -2.89
C ALA A 301 -12.82 2.55 -2.36
N ALA A 302 -12.76 1.39 -1.69
CA ALA A 302 -11.50 0.83 -1.21
C ALA A 302 -10.55 0.49 -2.36
N ALA A 303 -11.04 -0.26 -3.36
CA ALA A 303 -10.27 -0.61 -4.55
C ALA A 303 -9.82 0.64 -5.35
N ALA A 304 -10.72 1.60 -5.54
CA ALA A 304 -10.43 2.86 -6.21
C ALA A 304 -9.34 3.65 -5.48
N THR A 305 -9.38 3.71 -4.15
CA THR A 305 -8.38 4.44 -3.35
C THR A 305 -6.98 3.85 -3.54
N ILE A 306 -6.83 2.53 -3.47
CA ILE A 306 -5.53 1.87 -3.70
C ILE A 306 -5.03 2.17 -5.13
N TYR A 307 -5.93 2.11 -6.11
CA TYR A 307 -5.61 2.44 -7.49
C TYR A 307 -5.20 3.91 -7.67
N PHE A 308 -5.85 4.86 -7.00
CA PHE A 308 -5.49 6.28 -7.04
C PHE A 308 -4.12 6.54 -6.41
N VAL A 309 -3.84 5.92 -5.25
CA VAL A 309 -2.51 5.99 -4.61
C VAL A 309 -1.44 5.50 -5.58
N PHE A 310 -1.68 4.37 -6.25
CA PHE A 310 -0.79 3.83 -7.27
C PHE A 310 -0.55 4.82 -8.42
N LEU A 311 -1.61 5.32 -9.05
CA LEU A 311 -1.50 6.25 -10.17
C LEU A 311 -0.73 7.52 -9.79
N ILE A 312 -1.09 8.15 -8.67
CA ILE A 312 -0.49 9.40 -8.21
C ILE A 312 1.00 9.19 -7.92
N TYR A 313 1.36 8.12 -7.21
CA TYR A 313 2.75 7.82 -6.88
C TYR A 313 3.61 7.68 -8.15
N PHE A 314 3.16 6.87 -9.12
CA PHE A 314 3.92 6.61 -10.34
C PHE A 314 3.95 7.79 -11.30
N ASP A 315 2.85 8.54 -11.43
CA ASP A 315 2.80 9.70 -12.32
C ASP A 315 3.68 10.85 -11.82
N TRP A 316 3.82 10.99 -10.50
CA TRP A 316 4.71 12.00 -9.92
C TRP A 316 6.20 11.59 -10.02
N LEU A 317 6.51 10.29 -9.98
CA LEU A 317 7.89 9.80 -9.99
C LEU A 317 8.49 9.53 -11.38
N LYS A 318 7.69 9.47 -12.45
CA LYS A 318 8.15 9.23 -13.84
C LYS A 318 9.17 10.27 -14.36
N SER A 319 9.38 11.40 -13.69
CA SER A 319 10.06 12.56 -14.29
C SER A 319 11.59 12.56 -14.23
N SER A 320 12.25 11.78 -13.35
CA SER A 320 13.70 11.56 -13.43
C SER A 320 14.17 10.44 -12.49
N PHE A 321 14.75 9.36 -13.02
CA PHE A 321 15.44 8.34 -12.21
C PHE A 321 16.89 8.71 -11.88
N TYR A 322 17.40 9.80 -12.47
CA TYR A 322 18.76 10.29 -12.24
C TYR A 322 18.68 11.64 -11.51
N LEU A 323 19.13 11.66 -10.25
CA LEU A 323 19.13 12.83 -9.40
C LEU A 323 20.56 13.16 -8.96
N PRO A 324 20.86 14.43 -8.65
CA PRO A 324 22.11 14.79 -7.99
C PRO A 324 22.31 13.99 -6.69
N PRO A 325 23.55 13.67 -6.27
CA PRO A 325 23.83 12.74 -5.17
C PRO A 325 23.07 13.07 -3.87
N ILE A 326 23.10 14.34 -3.44
CA ILE A 326 22.44 14.79 -2.20
C ILE A 326 20.92 14.64 -2.29
N ARG A 327 20.32 14.97 -3.45
CA ARG A 327 18.87 14.86 -3.65
C ARG A 327 18.43 13.40 -3.69
N GLN A 328 19.22 12.52 -4.31
CA GLN A 328 18.95 11.08 -4.35
C GLN A 328 18.99 10.47 -2.94
N GLN A 329 19.95 10.88 -2.11
CA GLN A 329 20.04 10.40 -0.73
C GLN A 329 18.90 10.91 0.14
N LEU A 330 18.53 12.19 0.01
CA LEU A 330 17.39 12.75 0.70
C LEU A 330 16.10 12.02 0.28
N TRP A 331 15.91 11.80 -1.02
CA TRP A 331 14.80 11.02 -1.57
C TRP A 331 14.75 9.61 -0.99
N THR A 332 15.91 8.95 -0.90
CA THR A 332 16.06 7.61 -0.32
C THR A 332 15.71 7.60 1.18
N ALA A 333 16.17 8.60 1.93
CA ALA A 333 15.91 8.72 3.36
C ALA A 333 14.43 8.98 3.66
N ILE A 334 13.74 9.76 2.81
CA ILE A 334 12.30 10.06 2.93
C ILE A 334 11.43 8.84 2.56
N HIS A 335 11.94 7.88 1.80
CA HIS A 335 11.20 6.65 1.49
C HIS A 335 10.90 5.79 2.72
N LEU A 336 11.74 5.79 3.75
CA LEU A 336 11.46 5.08 5.00
C LEU A 336 10.19 5.58 5.70
N PRO A 337 10.08 6.87 6.07
CA PRO A 337 8.87 7.38 6.70
C PRO A 337 7.66 7.35 5.75
N PHE A 338 7.87 7.49 4.43
CA PHE A 338 6.81 7.29 3.44
C PHE A 338 6.26 5.86 3.45
N HIS A 339 7.12 4.84 3.37
CA HIS A 339 6.69 3.44 3.40
C HIS A 339 6.01 3.08 4.72
N LEU A 340 6.53 3.58 5.85
CA LEU A 340 5.89 3.37 7.15
C LEU A 340 4.49 3.98 7.20
N ALA A 341 4.32 5.22 6.71
CA ALA A 341 3.02 5.87 6.64
C ALA A 341 2.07 5.13 5.68
N LEU A 342 2.55 4.72 4.50
CA LEU A 342 1.79 3.97 3.52
C LEU A 342 1.29 2.63 4.06
N VAL A 343 2.15 1.90 4.76
CA VAL A 343 1.80 0.63 5.41
C VAL A 343 0.72 0.82 6.48
N LEU A 344 0.91 1.77 7.40
CA LEU A 344 -0.07 2.06 8.45
C LEU A 344 -1.39 2.56 7.86
N PHE A 345 -1.33 3.36 6.79
CA PHE A 345 -2.50 3.80 6.06
C PHE A 345 -3.24 2.60 5.48
N MET A 346 -2.58 1.70 4.76
CA MET A 346 -3.22 0.52 4.16
C MET A 346 -3.85 -0.37 5.22
N GLN A 347 -3.16 -0.61 6.35
CA GLN A 347 -3.68 -1.43 7.44
C GLN A 347 -4.91 -0.81 8.14
N GLY A 348 -4.91 0.51 8.36
CA GLY A 348 -6.07 1.20 8.94
C GLY A 348 -7.23 1.26 7.96
N PHE A 349 -6.92 1.55 6.69
CA PHE A 349 -7.89 1.71 5.62
C PHE A 349 -8.65 0.42 5.30
N THR A 350 -7.97 -0.75 5.28
CA THR A 350 -8.62 -2.05 5.10
C THR A 350 -9.56 -2.38 6.26
N GLN A 351 -9.19 -2.03 7.49
CA GLN A 351 -10.04 -2.24 8.66
C GLN A 351 -11.31 -1.37 8.63
N TYR A 352 -11.29 -0.17 8.06
CA TYR A 352 -12.50 0.66 7.93
C TYR A 352 -13.60 -0.03 7.12
N LEU A 353 -13.23 -0.88 6.16
CA LEU A 353 -14.18 -1.64 5.36
C LEU A 353 -14.96 -2.63 6.24
N ILE A 354 -14.26 -3.39 7.08
CA ILE A 354 -14.87 -4.33 8.04
C ILE A 354 -15.76 -3.58 9.05
N TRP A 355 -15.23 -2.50 9.64
CA TRP A 355 -15.95 -1.71 10.64
C TRP A 355 -17.23 -1.12 10.07
N SER A 356 -17.17 -0.55 8.86
CA SER A 356 -18.35 0.01 8.19
C SER A 356 -19.43 -1.07 7.97
N LYS A 357 -19.03 -2.31 7.66
CA LYS A 357 -19.97 -3.42 7.54
C LYS A 357 -20.57 -3.82 8.88
N ILE A 358 -19.76 -3.87 9.95
CA ILE A 358 -20.25 -4.16 11.29
C ILE A 358 -21.25 -3.11 11.76
N ILE A 359 -20.98 -1.82 11.53
CA ILE A 359 -21.92 -0.74 11.88
C ILE A 359 -23.26 -0.88 11.15
N ASN A 360 -23.24 -1.24 9.87
CA ASN A 360 -24.47 -1.48 9.11
C ASN A 360 -25.28 -2.65 9.71
N GLN A 361 -24.61 -3.74 10.10
CA GLN A 361 -25.27 -4.87 10.76
C GLN A 361 -25.69 -4.58 12.21
N PHE A 362 -25.00 -3.66 12.90
CA PHE A 362 -25.35 -3.25 14.26
C PHE A 362 -26.76 -2.65 14.33
N ASN A 363 -27.16 -1.85 13.34
CA ASN A 363 -28.53 -1.32 13.29
C ASN A 363 -29.59 -2.44 13.18
N ARG A 364 -29.27 -3.54 12.48
CA ARG A 364 -30.16 -4.72 12.42
C ARG A 364 -30.20 -5.48 13.75
N LEU A 365 -29.06 -5.57 14.45
CA LEU A 365 -28.99 -6.20 15.78
C LEU A 365 -29.89 -5.49 16.80
N VAL A 366 -29.88 -4.17 16.81
CA VAL A 366 -30.73 -3.37 17.70
C VAL A 366 -32.22 -3.64 17.44
N LEU A 367 -32.61 -3.81 16.17
CA LEU A 367 -33.99 -4.17 15.81
C LEU A 367 -34.36 -5.60 16.23
N ILE A 368 -33.45 -6.58 16.07
CA ILE A 368 -33.70 -7.98 16.46
C ILE A 368 -33.83 -8.12 17.98
N ALA A 369 -33.09 -7.31 18.75
CA ALA A 369 -33.12 -7.34 20.20
C ALA A 369 -34.29 -6.52 20.79
N ASP A 370 -35.02 -5.74 19.99
CA ASP A 370 -36.11 -4.89 20.47
C ASP A 370 -37.34 -5.74 20.86
N PRO A 371 -37.73 -5.78 22.15
CA PRO A 371 -38.83 -6.62 22.61
C PRO A 371 -40.21 -6.06 22.25
N ARG A 372 -40.34 -4.90 21.58
CA ARG A 372 -41.63 -4.25 21.30
C ARG A 372 -42.57 -5.09 20.45
N ASP A 373 -42.04 -5.74 19.42
CA ASP A 373 -42.86 -6.63 18.58
C ASP A 373 -43.21 -7.92 19.30
N ASP A 374 -42.32 -8.42 20.17
CA ASP A 374 -42.54 -9.60 20.99
C ASP A 374 -43.52 -9.34 22.15
N ALA A 375 -43.59 -8.10 22.66
CA ALA A 375 -44.47 -7.70 23.76
C ALA A 375 -45.96 -7.95 23.46
N LYS A 376 -46.33 -8.04 22.18
CA LYS A 376 -47.66 -8.43 21.69
C LYS A 376 -48.08 -9.84 22.15
N LEU A 377 -47.12 -10.69 22.53
CA LEU A 377 -47.34 -12.05 23.02
C LEU A 377 -47.83 -12.11 24.47
N ALA A 378 -47.88 -10.96 25.17
CA ALA A 378 -48.47 -10.72 26.49
C ALA A 378 -47.94 -11.52 27.70
N THR A 379 -47.13 -12.57 27.48
CA THR A 379 -46.58 -13.42 28.55
C THR A 379 -45.06 -13.49 28.50
N SER A 380 -44.41 -13.47 29.66
CA SER A 380 -42.95 -13.46 29.77
C SER A 380 -42.28 -14.69 29.15
N VAL A 381 -42.97 -15.84 29.15
CA VAL A 381 -42.47 -17.08 28.53
C VAL A 381 -42.53 -17.01 27.01
N ALA A 382 -43.63 -16.48 26.44
CA ALA A 382 -43.75 -16.34 24.99
C ALA A 382 -42.76 -15.30 24.44
N VAL A 383 -42.54 -14.20 25.16
CA VAL A 383 -41.51 -13.20 24.82
C VAL A 383 -40.11 -13.82 24.85
N ARG A 384 -39.80 -14.59 25.90
CA ARG A 384 -38.52 -15.34 25.98
C ARG A 384 -38.32 -16.25 24.77
N ASP A 385 -39.34 -17.01 24.39
CA ASP A 385 -39.23 -17.99 23.30
C ASP A 385 -39.07 -17.33 21.94
N SER A 386 -39.77 -16.21 21.70
CA SER A 386 -39.61 -15.40 20.50
C SER A 386 -38.20 -14.80 20.42
N LEU A 387 -37.73 -14.16 21.49
CA LEU A 387 -36.38 -13.60 21.56
C LEU A 387 -35.30 -14.68 21.39
N ASN A 388 -35.47 -15.84 22.02
CA ASN A 388 -34.54 -16.95 21.85
C ASN A 388 -34.53 -17.46 20.40
N ALA A 389 -35.69 -17.58 19.73
CA ALA A 389 -35.74 -17.96 18.32
C ALA A 389 -35.00 -16.96 17.43
N SER A 390 -35.18 -15.66 17.68
CA SER A 390 -34.50 -14.57 16.97
C SER A 390 -32.98 -14.58 17.19
N VAL A 391 -32.53 -14.80 18.43
CA VAL A 391 -31.10 -14.90 18.78
C VAL A 391 -30.46 -16.14 18.15
N GLN A 392 -31.14 -17.28 18.18
CA GLN A 392 -30.63 -18.52 17.56
C GLN A 392 -30.59 -18.41 16.04
N ALA A 393 -31.56 -17.73 15.42
CA ALA A 393 -31.52 -17.40 14.00
C ALA A 393 -30.29 -16.54 13.67
N PHE A 394 -29.99 -15.52 14.48
CA PHE A 394 -28.79 -14.71 14.33
C PHE A 394 -27.50 -15.54 14.49
N PHE A 395 -27.44 -16.45 15.47
CA PHE A 395 -26.27 -17.30 15.70
C PHE A 395 -26.05 -18.39 14.65
N LYS A 396 -27.10 -18.75 13.90
CA LYS A 396 -26.92 -19.58 12.72
C LYS A 396 -26.04 -18.89 11.68
N ASP A 397 -26.18 -17.58 11.54
CA ASP A 397 -25.40 -16.77 10.61
C ASP A 397 -24.06 -16.33 11.21
N TYR A 398 -24.05 -16.03 12.53
CA TYR A 398 -22.88 -15.56 13.28
C TYR A 398 -22.63 -16.43 14.52
N PRO A 399 -22.02 -17.62 14.36
CA PRO A 399 -21.84 -18.54 15.46
C PRO A 399 -20.93 -17.93 16.55
N PRO A 400 -21.33 -17.99 17.83
CA PRO A 400 -20.56 -17.39 18.92
C PRO A 400 -19.23 -18.14 19.10
N ARG A 401 -18.12 -17.38 19.19
CA ARG A 401 -16.78 -17.94 19.42
C ARG A 401 -16.32 -17.82 20.88
N ILE A 402 -16.86 -16.86 21.62
CA ILE A 402 -16.54 -16.66 23.03
C ILE A 402 -17.36 -17.67 23.84
N SER A 403 -16.70 -18.46 24.68
CA SER A 403 -17.33 -19.57 25.42
C SER A 403 -18.47 -19.14 26.33
N THR A 404 -18.39 -17.95 26.95
CA THR A 404 -19.40 -17.42 27.89
C THR A 404 -20.61 -16.79 27.21
N THR A 405 -20.64 -16.72 25.87
CA THR A 405 -21.71 -16.01 25.14
C THR A 405 -23.07 -16.67 25.33
N GLN A 406 -23.12 -18.00 25.23
CA GLN A 406 -24.38 -18.74 25.37
C GLN A 406 -24.90 -18.68 26.81
N ASP A 407 -24.00 -18.78 27.80
CA ASP A 407 -24.36 -18.65 29.21
C ASP A 407 -24.92 -17.26 29.52
N THR A 408 -24.30 -16.21 28.99
CA THR A 408 -24.76 -14.82 29.13
C THR A 408 -26.18 -14.63 28.57
N ILE A 409 -26.48 -15.26 27.44
CA ILE A 409 -27.80 -15.18 26.80
C ILE A 409 -28.83 -15.96 27.61
N ASN A 410 -28.49 -17.16 28.06
CA ASN A 410 -29.38 -17.95 28.91
C ASN A 410 -29.70 -17.21 30.22
N ASP A 411 -28.72 -16.55 30.84
CA ASP A 411 -28.90 -15.74 32.04
C ASP A 411 -29.84 -14.55 31.76
N ALA A 412 -29.68 -13.86 30.63
CA ALA A 412 -30.57 -12.76 30.22
C ALA A 412 -32.00 -13.24 29.96
N LEU A 413 -32.18 -14.35 29.22
CA LEU A 413 -33.48 -14.95 28.95
C LEU A 413 -34.18 -15.43 30.25
N ASN A 414 -33.42 -15.95 31.21
CA ASN A 414 -33.91 -16.34 32.53
C ASN A 414 -34.26 -15.15 33.43
N ASN A 415 -33.74 -13.96 33.16
CA ASN A 415 -34.17 -12.74 33.85
C ASN A 415 -35.47 -12.19 33.25
N ILE A 416 -35.68 -12.36 31.93
CA ILE A 416 -36.93 -11.99 31.27
C ILE A 416 -38.13 -12.79 31.81
N THR A 417 -37.95 -14.08 32.14
CA THR A 417 -39.02 -14.89 32.73
C THR A 417 -39.44 -14.45 34.14
N LYS A 418 -38.65 -13.61 34.81
CA LYS A 418 -38.97 -13.07 36.15
C LYS A 418 -39.83 -11.80 36.08
N ILE A 419 -40.06 -11.25 34.88
CA ILE A 419 -40.88 -10.06 34.67
C ILE A 419 -42.37 -10.42 34.82
N PRO A 420 -43.18 -9.63 35.54
CA PRO A 420 -44.62 -9.84 35.61
C PRO A 420 -45.33 -9.63 34.27
N ASP A 421 -46.28 -10.50 33.91
CA ASP A 421 -47.00 -10.43 32.64
C ASP A 421 -47.76 -9.11 32.42
N SER A 422 -48.12 -8.41 33.51
CA SER A 422 -48.78 -7.09 33.46
C SER A 422 -47.94 -5.98 32.84
N VAL A 423 -46.63 -6.21 32.64
CA VAL A 423 -45.69 -5.22 32.09
C VAL A 423 -45.69 -5.20 30.56
N TRP A 424 -45.99 -6.32 29.88
CA TRP A 424 -45.91 -6.42 28.42
C TRP A 424 -46.87 -5.50 27.66
N PRO A 425 -48.14 -5.33 28.07
CA PRO A 425 -49.05 -4.37 27.42
C PRO A 425 -48.56 -2.91 27.54
N LEU A 426 -47.79 -2.57 28.58
CA LEU A 426 -47.19 -1.24 28.76
C LEU A 426 -45.99 -1.02 27.81
N VAL A 427 -45.25 -2.09 27.51
CA VAL A 427 -44.12 -2.08 26.56
C VAL A 427 -44.62 -1.97 25.11
N GLU A 428 -45.73 -2.65 24.78
CA GLU A 428 -46.34 -2.61 23.44
C GLU A 428 -46.82 -1.19 23.07
N ASN A 429 -47.52 -0.51 23.98
CA ASN A 429 -48.24 0.74 23.66
C ASN A 429 -47.36 2.00 23.71
N SER A 430 -46.04 1.86 23.95
CA SER A 430 -45.07 2.97 24.07
C SER A 430 -45.50 4.09 25.05
N SER A 431 -46.43 3.81 25.97
CA SER A 431 -47.00 4.81 26.90
C SER A 431 -46.04 5.19 28.02
N VAL A 432 -44.96 4.43 28.17
CA VAL A 432 -43.81 4.82 28.97
C VAL A 432 -42.82 5.48 28.01
N THR A 433 -42.98 6.79 27.81
CA THR A 433 -41.84 7.61 27.41
C THR A 433 -40.75 7.39 28.45
N TRP A 434 -39.51 7.22 28.02
CA TRP A 434 -38.31 7.09 28.88
C TRP A 434 -38.05 8.32 29.77
N ASP A 435 -39.02 9.23 29.88
CA ASP A 435 -39.07 10.34 30.82
C ASP A 435 -39.53 9.81 32.18
N LEU A 436 -38.58 9.80 33.12
CA LEU A 436 -38.71 9.34 34.50
C LEU A 436 -39.59 10.26 35.38
N ASP A 437 -40.60 10.92 34.81
CA ASP A 437 -41.39 11.97 35.49
C ASP A 437 -42.82 11.55 35.85
N SER A 438 -43.22 10.31 35.55
CA SER A 438 -44.50 9.76 36.01
C SER A 438 -44.31 8.80 37.19
N GLU A 439 -45.18 8.87 38.20
CA GLU A 439 -45.21 7.97 39.37
C GLU A 439 -45.55 6.52 38.93
N VAL A 440 -44.57 5.84 38.35
CA VAL A 440 -44.66 4.42 37.98
C VAL A 440 -44.49 3.60 39.26
N PRO A 441 -45.30 2.56 39.51
CA PRO A 441 -45.08 1.67 40.64
C PRO A 441 -43.67 1.06 40.60
N GLN A 442 -42.96 1.05 41.73
CA GLN A 442 -41.56 0.62 41.79
C GLN A 442 -41.32 -0.81 41.26
N ALA A 443 -42.31 -1.70 41.41
CA ALA A 443 -42.25 -3.05 40.83
C ALA A 443 -42.26 -3.07 39.28
N VAL A 444 -42.89 -2.09 38.65
CA VAL A 444 -42.88 -1.91 37.19
C VAL A 444 -41.57 -1.27 36.75
N GLU A 445 -41.04 -0.31 37.52
CA GLU A 445 -39.72 0.28 37.29
C GLU A 445 -38.62 -0.79 37.33
N ASP A 446 -38.58 -1.62 38.38
CA ASP A 446 -37.61 -2.72 38.54
C ASP A 446 -37.72 -3.74 37.39
N ALA A 447 -38.94 -4.03 36.94
CA ALA A 447 -39.19 -4.93 35.82
C ALA A 447 -38.69 -4.34 34.48
N LEU A 448 -38.90 -3.05 34.25
CA LEU A 448 -38.42 -2.34 33.07
C LEU A 448 -36.89 -2.24 33.06
N VAL A 449 -36.26 -1.97 34.21
CA VAL A 449 -34.80 -1.97 34.36
C VAL A 449 -34.23 -3.37 34.09
N THR A 450 -34.88 -4.42 34.59
CA THR A 450 -34.48 -5.82 34.33
C THR A 450 -34.61 -6.18 32.86
N LEU A 451 -35.71 -5.75 32.20
CA LEU A 451 -35.93 -5.95 30.77
C LEU A 451 -34.83 -5.26 29.94
N PHE A 452 -34.61 -3.97 30.21
CA PHE A 452 -33.61 -3.17 29.52
C PHE A 452 -32.22 -3.79 29.67
N THR A 453 -31.81 -4.11 30.90
CA THR A 453 -30.51 -4.72 31.17
C THR A 453 -30.35 -6.07 30.48
N SER A 454 -31.39 -6.91 30.46
CA SER A 454 -31.34 -8.24 29.82
C SER A 454 -31.25 -8.13 28.29
N VAL A 455 -32.05 -7.24 27.68
CA VAL A 455 -32.01 -6.96 26.24
C VAL A 455 -30.66 -6.38 25.82
N THR A 456 -30.15 -5.38 26.55
CA THR A 456 -28.84 -4.80 26.27
C THR A 456 -27.72 -5.85 26.41
N THR A 457 -27.75 -6.68 27.46
CA THR A 457 -26.76 -7.75 27.66
C THR A 457 -26.76 -8.77 26.51
N MET A 458 -27.94 -9.12 26.02
CA MET A 458 -28.12 -10.02 24.87
C MET A 458 -27.61 -9.38 23.57
N ALA A 459 -27.95 -8.10 23.32
CA ALA A 459 -27.44 -7.36 22.17
C ALA A 459 -25.91 -7.24 22.17
N ILE A 460 -25.30 -7.05 23.35
CA ILE A 460 -23.83 -7.02 23.50
C ILE A 460 -23.22 -8.38 23.18
N ALA A 461 -23.80 -9.47 23.68
CA ALA A 461 -23.34 -10.83 23.40
C ALA A 461 -23.42 -11.16 21.89
N MET A 462 -24.52 -10.78 21.23
CA MET A 462 -24.70 -10.91 19.78
C MET A 462 -23.69 -10.06 19.00
N LEU A 463 -23.46 -8.82 19.42
CA LEU A 463 -22.48 -7.93 18.80
C LEU A 463 -21.04 -8.46 18.97
N ASN A 464 -20.71 -9.04 20.12
CA ASN A 464 -19.41 -9.68 20.31
C ASN A 464 -19.24 -10.93 19.43
N ALA A 465 -20.30 -11.71 19.20
CA ALA A 465 -20.29 -12.80 18.23
C ALA A 465 -20.09 -12.27 16.79
N LEU A 466 -20.71 -11.14 16.44
CA LEU A 466 -20.52 -10.45 15.17
C LEU A 466 -19.06 -10.02 14.98
N PHE A 467 -18.46 -9.35 15.99
CA PHE A 467 -17.05 -8.96 15.96
C PHE A 467 -16.14 -10.16 15.72
N ALA A 468 -16.38 -11.26 16.44
CA ALA A 468 -15.60 -12.48 16.31
C ALA A 468 -15.74 -13.14 14.92
N ALA A 469 -16.93 -13.08 14.31
CA ALA A 469 -17.17 -13.57 12.95
C ALA A 469 -16.36 -12.80 11.89
N PHE A 470 -16.24 -11.48 12.06
CA PHE A 470 -15.40 -10.60 11.22
C PHE A 470 -13.91 -10.62 11.58
N GLY A 471 -13.47 -11.51 12.48
CA GLY A 471 -12.05 -11.67 12.83
C GLY A 471 -11.51 -10.64 13.82
N ILE A 472 -12.37 -9.81 14.43
CA ILE A 472 -12.00 -8.89 15.49
C ILE A 472 -11.99 -9.66 16.82
N LYS A 473 -10.82 -10.18 17.18
CA LYS A 473 -10.62 -10.97 18.41
C LYS A 473 -9.95 -10.13 19.50
N ILE A 474 -10.72 -9.73 20.51
CA ILE A 474 -10.21 -8.93 21.65
C ILE A 474 -10.20 -9.73 22.95
N ASP A 475 -11.05 -10.75 23.03
CA ASP A 475 -11.06 -11.75 24.09
C ASP A 475 -9.68 -12.41 24.26
N GLU A 476 -9.00 -12.76 23.16
CA GLU A 476 -7.62 -13.30 23.20
C GLU A 476 -6.61 -12.28 23.79
N ASP A 477 -6.70 -11.00 23.40
CA ASP A 477 -5.83 -9.93 23.90
C ASP A 477 -6.08 -9.63 25.40
N ILE A 478 -7.34 -9.75 25.86
CA ILE A 478 -7.71 -9.60 27.27
C ILE A 478 -7.18 -10.79 28.07
N ALA A 479 -7.36 -12.01 27.58
CA ALA A 479 -6.89 -13.23 28.23
C ALA A 479 -5.35 -13.29 28.32
N GLU A 480 -4.61 -12.74 27.35
CA GLU A 480 -3.15 -12.63 27.44
C GLU A 480 -2.71 -11.69 28.58
N LYS A 481 -3.43 -10.58 28.76
CA LYS A 481 -3.10 -9.56 29.77
C LYS A 481 -3.56 -9.96 31.17
N ASP A 482 -4.72 -10.59 31.25
CA ASP A 482 -5.35 -11.06 32.48
C ASP A 482 -6.04 -12.42 32.25
N PRO A 483 -5.30 -13.53 32.48
CA PRO A 483 -5.83 -14.88 32.30
C PRO A 483 -7.00 -15.23 33.23
N GLY A 484 -7.20 -14.46 34.30
CA GLY A 484 -8.29 -14.62 35.27
C GLY A 484 -9.56 -13.87 34.87
N ALA A 485 -9.49 -12.88 33.97
CA ALA A 485 -10.59 -11.98 33.66
C ALA A 485 -11.91 -12.70 33.30
N SER A 486 -11.85 -13.77 32.49
CA SER A 486 -13.07 -14.51 32.12
C SER A 486 -13.72 -15.29 33.27
N ARG A 487 -12.99 -15.52 34.36
CA ARG A 487 -13.45 -16.22 35.57
C ARG A 487 -13.80 -15.25 36.70
N ASP A 488 -13.07 -14.13 36.79
CA ASP A 488 -13.21 -13.14 37.85
C ASP A 488 -14.42 -12.21 37.62
N PHE A 489 -14.82 -12.01 36.37
CA PHE A 489 -16.03 -11.25 36.02
C PHE A 489 -17.23 -12.18 35.78
N SER A 490 -18.42 -11.77 36.24
CA SER A 490 -19.69 -12.37 35.79
C SER A 490 -19.78 -12.34 34.26
N HIS A 491 -20.36 -13.36 33.64
CA HIS A 491 -20.37 -13.54 32.18
C HIS A 491 -20.79 -12.27 31.41
N GLY A 492 -21.87 -11.60 31.85
CA GLY A 492 -22.31 -10.33 31.26
C GLY A 492 -21.31 -9.17 31.41
N LYS A 493 -20.61 -9.08 32.55
CA LYS A 493 -19.57 -8.06 32.77
C LYS A 493 -18.33 -8.30 31.91
N TYR A 494 -17.97 -9.57 31.69
CA TYR A 494 -16.88 -9.92 30.78
C TYR A 494 -17.22 -9.53 29.33
N GLN A 495 -18.45 -9.81 28.88
CA GLN A 495 -18.92 -9.42 27.55
C GLN A 495 -18.92 -7.88 27.35
N LEU A 496 -19.33 -7.12 28.36
CA LEU A 496 -19.21 -5.66 28.37
C LEU A 496 -17.76 -5.18 28.24
N LEU A 497 -16.84 -5.78 29.00
CA LEU A 497 -15.42 -5.42 28.95
C LEU A 497 -14.79 -5.71 27.57
N VAL A 498 -15.13 -6.86 26.97
CA VAL A 498 -14.72 -7.20 25.59
C VAL A 498 -15.23 -6.14 24.61
N GLN A 499 -16.50 -5.75 24.73
CA GLN A 499 -17.12 -4.77 23.86
C GLN A 499 -16.49 -3.37 23.98
N GLU A 500 -16.29 -2.87 25.20
CA GLU A 500 -15.67 -1.56 25.47
C GLU A 500 -14.26 -1.48 24.86
N LYS A 501 -13.46 -2.55 25.03
CA LYS A 501 -12.13 -2.64 24.42
C LYS A 501 -12.20 -2.72 22.90
N THR A 502 -13.27 -3.29 22.35
CA THR A 502 -13.52 -3.38 20.90
C THR A 502 -13.84 -2.04 20.30
N TRP A 503 -14.68 -1.25 20.95
CA TRP A 503 -14.93 0.13 20.55
C TRP A 503 -13.68 1.02 20.68
N SER A 504 -12.93 0.88 21.78
CA SER A 504 -11.66 1.58 21.96
C SER A 504 -10.66 1.28 20.84
N ARG A 505 -10.62 0.02 20.36
CA ARG A 505 -9.81 -0.39 19.22
C ARG A 505 -10.28 0.29 17.93
N TYR A 506 -11.59 0.34 17.66
CA TYR A 506 -12.09 1.00 16.46
C TYR A 506 -11.66 2.46 16.40
N ALA A 507 -11.85 3.19 17.51
CA ALA A 507 -11.44 4.56 17.60
C ALA A 507 -9.91 4.70 17.35
N LEU A 508 -9.09 3.80 17.90
CA LEU A 508 -7.63 3.85 17.72
C LEU A 508 -7.27 3.69 16.23
N VAL A 509 -7.95 2.76 15.56
CA VAL A 509 -7.82 2.51 14.11
C VAL A 509 -8.22 3.73 13.29
N PHE A 510 -9.28 4.42 13.70
CA PHE A 510 -9.65 5.70 13.14
C PHE A 510 -8.54 6.75 13.29
N ALA A 511 -8.05 6.97 14.51
CA ALA A 511 -7.05 8.00 14.77
C ALA A 511 -5.74 7.76 13.99
N TYR A 512 -5.15 6.57 14.09
CA TYR A 512 -3.88 6.32 13.40
C TYR A 512 -4.05 6.22 11.89
N GLY A 513 -5.15 5.67 11.37
CA GLY A 513 -5.34 5.49 9.93
C GLY A 513 -5.54 6.81 9.19
N TYR A 514 -6.26 7.78 9.78
CA TYR A 514 -6.38 9.14 9.23
C TYR A 514 -5.07 9.92 9.29
N ILE A 515 -4.35 9.85 10.41
CA ILE A 515 -3.01 10.45 10.53
C ILE A 515 -2.07 9.84 9.50
N ALA A 516 -2.06 8.51 9.38
CA ALA A 516 -1.22 7.81 8.41
C ALA A 516 -1.57 8.18 6.96
N SER A 517 -2.87 8.29 6.62
CA SER A 517 -3.32 8.73 5.30
C SER A 517 -2.81 10.13 4.96
N GLY A 518 -2.96 11.10 5.88
CA GLY A 518 -2.42 12.44 5.72
C GLY A 518 -0.89 12.46 5.59
N CYS A 519 -0.19 11.66 6.40
CA CYS A 519 1.27 11.49 6.31
C CYS A 519 1.70 10.90 4.97
N THR A 520 0.99 9.90 4.44
CA THR A 520 1.28 9.30 3.13
C THR A 520 1.18 10.34 2.02
N MET A 521 0.11 11.14 2.00
CA MET A 521 -0.05 12.23 1.03
C MET A 521 1.07 13.28 1.17
N LEU A 522 1.39 13.67 2.41
CA LEU A 522 2.42 14.66 2.70
C LEU A 522 3.81 14.17 2.25
N PHE A 523 4.20 12.95 2.63
CA PHE A 523 5.49 12.41 2.21
C PHE A 523 5.55 12.19 0.71
N MET A 524 4.45 11.78 0.06
CA MET A 524 4.39 11.67 -1.40
C MET A 524 4.59 13.03 -2.09
N ALA A 525 4.01 14.11 -1.54
CA ALA A 525 4.26 15.47 -2.02
C ALA A 525 5.73 15.88 -1.82
N VAL A 526 6.33 15.58 -0.66
CA VAL A 526 7.76 15.86 -0.39
C VAL A 526 8.67 15.07 -1.35
N LEU A 527 8.38 13.79 -1.60
CA LEU A 527 9.12 12.98 -2.56
C LEU A 527 9.08 13.62 -3.96
N THR A 528 7.92 14.12 -4.37
CA THR A 528 7.76 14.82 -5.66
C THR A 528 8.61 16.10 -5.73
N ILE A 529 8.68 16.88 -4.65
CA ILE A 529 9.55 18.07 -4.57
C ILE A 529 11.02 17.69 -4.77
N THR A 530 11.44 16.58 -4.15
CA THR A 530 12.85 16.14 -4.21
C THR A 530 13.26 15.59 -5.58
N VAL A 531 12.34 14.95 -6.32
CA VAL A 531 12.61 14.42 -7.68
C VAL A 531 12.58 15.51 -8.74
N LYS A 532 11.78 16.56 -8.53
CA LYS A 532 11.57 17.56 -9.57
C LYS A 532 12.85 18.37 -9.86
N THR A 533 13.33 18.27 -11.09
CA THR A 533 14.50 19.00 -11.61
C THR A 533 14.11 20.24 -12.43
N THR A 534 12.86 20.36 -12.86
CA THR A 534 12.37 21.47 -13.69
C THR A 534 11.97 22.68 -12.86
N PRO A 535 12.17 23.92 -13.38
CA PRO A 535 11.79 25.13 -12.68
C PRO A 535 10.29 25.14 -12.38
N TYR A 536 9.94 25.60 -11.18
CA TYR A 536 8.55 25.63 -10.73
C TYR A 536 7.78 26.73 -11.47
N THR A 537 6.91 26.33 -12.40
CA THR A 537 5.87 27.22 -12.92
C THR A 537 4.77 27.40 -11.86
N ALA A 538 4.00 28.50 -11.95
CA ALA A 538 3.01 28.85 -10.91
C ALA A 538 1.96 27.76 -10.64
N TRP A 539 1.53 27.02 -11.67
CA TRP A 539 0.49 25.99 -11.53
C TRP A 539 0.94 24.77 -10.70
N PRO A 540 2.10 24.13 -10.97
CA PRO A 540 2.64 23.09 -10.10
C PRO A 540 2.81 23.51 -8.63
N ILE A 541 3.14 24.77 -8.35
CA ILE A 541 3.24 25.27 -6.97
C ILE A 541 1.85 25.29 -6.33
N ILE A 542 0.86 25.91 -7.00
CA ILE A 542 -0.52 25.96 -6.52
C ILE A 542 -1.07 24.55 -6.28
N ARG A 543 -0.86 23.64 -7.23
CA ARG A 543 -1.25 22.24 -7.10
C ARG A 543 -0.63 21.59 -5.87
N LEU A 544 0.66 21.79 -5.64
CA LEU A 544 1.36 21.21 -4.50
C LEU A 544 0.85 21.79 -3.16
N VAL A 545 0.57 23.09 -3.11
CA VAL A 545 -0.04 23.73 -1.93
C VAL A 545 -1.41 23.14 -1.65
N LEU A 546 -2.26 22.95 -2.67
CA LEU A 546 -3.57 22.32 -2.50
C LEU A 546 -3.45 20.88 -1.96
N VAL A 547 -2.54 20.08 -2.52
CA VAL A 547 -2.27 18.72 -2.02
C VAL A 547 -1.80 18.76 -0.56
N PHE A 548 -0.93 19.70 -0.20
CA PHE A 548 -0.44 19.84 1.16
C PHE A 548 -1.54 20.21 2.15
N LEU A 549 -2.44 21.12 1.76
CA LEU A 549 -3.63 21.49 2.56
C LEU A 549 -4.58 20.30 2.72
N LEU A 550 -4.82 19.51 1.67
CA LEU A 550 -5.64 18.30 1.73
C LEU A 550 -5.02 17.21 2.63
N ALA A 551 -3.69 17.05 2.57
CA ALA A 551 -2.96 16.11 3.43
C ALA A 551 -3.09 16.49 4.91
N ILE A 552 -2.90 17.78 5.24
CA ILE A 552 -3.08 18.29 6.60
C ILE A 552 -4.54 18.16 7.02
N GLY A 553 -5.48 18.55 6.17
CA GLY A 553 -6.92 18.44 6.44
C GLY A 553 -7.33 17.01 6.78
N THR A 554 -6.85 16.03 6.01
CA THR A 554 -7.11 14.60 6.27
C THR A 554 -6.52 14.16 7.61
N GLY A 555 -5.28 14.54 7.92
CA GLY A 555 -4.68 14.22 9.22
C GLY A 555 -5.39 14.89 10.41
N LEU A 556 -5.93 16.10 10.22
CA LEU A 556 -6.65 16.85 11.24
C LEU A 556 -8.04 16.28 11.57
N VAL A 557 -8.64 15.47 10.70
CA VAL A 557 -9.89 14.75 11.03
C VAL A 557 -9.72 13.86 12.27
N ALA A 558 -8.50 13.36 12.51
CA ALA A 558 -8.20 12.59 13.72
C ALA A 558 -8.34 13.40 15.03
N VAL A 559 -8.42 14.74 14.98
CA VAL A 559 -8.69 15.59 16.15
C VAL A 559 -10.09 15.34 16.73
N LEU A 560 -11.02 14.78 15.94
CA LEU A 560 -12.30 14.29 16.44
C LEU A 560 -12.15 13.34 17.62
N TRP A 561 -11.01 12.65 17.74
CA TRP A 561 -10.67 11.82 18.92
C TRP A 561 -10.86 12.54 20.27
N PHE A 562 -10.66 13.85 20.34
CA PHE A 562 -10.81 14.62 21.58
C PHE A 562 -12.26 15.02 21.91
N ASP A 563 -13.19 14.87 20.96
CA ASP A 563 -14.61 15.16 21.11
C ASP A 563 -15.39 13.85 20.96
N GLU A 564 -15.68 13.20 22.08
CA GLU A 564 -16.24 11.84 22.12
C GLU A 564 -17.58 11.74 21.38
N GLU A 565 -18.45 12.74 21.51
CA GLU A 565 -19.76 12.76 20.85
C GLU A 565 -19.62 12.80 19.32
N LYS A 566 -18.85 13.76 18.81
CA LYS A 566 -18.63 13.90 17.36
C LYS A 566 -17.82 12.73 16.77
N LEU A 567 -16.90 12.16 17.56
CA LEU A 567 -16.16 10.97 17.16
C LEU A 567 -17.12 9.82 16.87
N TRP A 568 -18.00 9.50 17.82
CA TRP A 568 -18.91 8.37 17.67
C TRP A 568 -19.94 8.62 16.58
N GLU A 569 -20.47 9.85 16.44
CA GLU A 569 -21.33 10.21 15.32
C GLU A 569 -20.64 9.92 13.97
N PHE A 570 -19.36 10.28 13.84
CA PHE A 570 -18.61 9.99 12.62
C PHE A 570 -18.29 8.50 12.45
N LEU A 571 -17.92 7.79 13.51
CA LEU A 571 -17.57 6.36 13.47
C LEU A 571 -18.74 5.45 13.14
N PHE A 572 -19.96 5.81 13.58
CA PHE A 572 -21.21 5.13 13.22
C PHE A 572 -21.74 5.54 11.84
N SER A 573 -21.10 6.51 11.18
CA SER A 573 -21.42 6.88 9.81
C SER A 573 -20.73 5.95 8.80
N THR A 574 -21.33 5.81 7.61
CA THR A 574 -20.70 5.11 6.48
C THR A 574 -19.64 5.93 5.76
N TRP A 575 -19.35 7.16 6.24
CA TRP A 575 -18.47 8.14 5.57
C TRP A 575 -16.99 8.02 5.95
N VAL A 576 -16.64 7.18 6.93
CA VAL A 576 -15.26 7.01 7.40
C VAL A 576 -14.29 6.61 6.28
N LEU A 577 -14.68 5.69 5.40
CA LEU A 577 -13.86 5.25 4.27
C LEU A 577 -14.02 6.17 3.03
N PRO A 578 -15.25 6.51 2.57
CA PRO A 578 -15.45 7.33 1.38
C PRO A 578 -14.82 8.72 1.43
N THR A 579 -14.72 9.35 2.60
CA THR A 579 -14.06 10.66 2.77
C THR A 579 -12.60 10.62 2.32
N ILE A 580 -11.84 9.61 2.74
CA ILE A 580 -10.45 9.39 2.29
C ILE A 580 -10.41 9.18 0.77
N THR A 581 -11.33 8.38 0.22
CA THR A 581 -11.42 8.14 -1.23
C THR A 581 -11.69 9.42 -2.01
N ILE A 582 -12.57 10.29 -1.51
CA ILE A 582 -12.88 11.59 -2.13
C ILE A 582 -11.63 12.46 -2.14
N VAL A 583 -10.89 12.55 -1.02
CA VAL A 583 -9.64 13.33 -0.99
C VAL A 583 -8.63 12.81 -2.01
N TRP A 584 -8.41 11.49 -2.09
CA TRP A 584 -7.53 10.89 -3.10
C TRP A 584 -8.03 11.15 -4.53
N SER A 585 -9.34 11.11 -4.75
CA SER A 585 -9.96 11.43 -6.05
C SER A 585 -9.69 12.88 -6.44
N VAL A 586 -9.84 13.83 -5.51
CA VAL A 586 -9.54 15.25 -5.73
C VAL A 586 -8.05 15.43 -6.05
N ILE A 587 -7.15 14.76 -5.34
CA ILE A 587 -5.70 14.80 -5.62
C ILE A 587 -5.40 14.25 -7.02
N LEU A 588 -6.05 13.16 -7.44
CA LEU A 588 -5.89 12.59 -8.78
C LEU A 588 -6.34 13.59 -9.86
N VAL A 589 -7.50 14.21 -9.69
CA VAL A 589 -8.02 15.23 -10.61
C VAL A 589 -7.06 16.42 -10.68
N LEU A 590 -6.64 16.96 -9.53
CA LEU A 590 -5.65 18.04 -9.45
C LEU A 590 -4.33 17.69 -10.15
N THR A 591 -3.92 16.43 -10.10
CA THR A 591 -2.71 15.93 -10.78
C THR A 591 -2.80 16.04 -12.29
N HIS A 592 -3.96 15.71 -12.87
CA HIS A 592 -4.18 15.63 -14.32
C HIS A 592 -4.70 16.93 -14.95
N LEU A 593 -5.13 17.92 -14.15
CA LEU A 593 -5.53 19.22 -14.66
C LEU A 593 -4.32 20.00 -15.22
N ASN A 594 -4.28 20.18 -16.54
CA ASN A 594 -3.27 21.01 -17.20
C ASN A 594 -3.58 22.50 -17.04
N GLY A 595 -2.63 23.25 -16.44
CA GLY A 595 -2.76 24.68 -16.14
C GLY A 595 -2.86 25.63 -17.35
N GLU A 596 -2.81 25.10 -18.58
CA GLU A 596 -3.01 25.87 -19.80
C GLU A 596 -4.46 26.37 -19.95
N GLY A 597 -5.45 25.61 -19.46
CA GLY A 597 -6.84 26.04 -19.44
C GLY A 597 -7.07 27.31 -18.59
N ILE A 598 -6.30 27.45 -17.51
CA ILE A 598 -6.37 28.62 -16.61
C ILE A 598 -5.69 29.84 -17.24
N LYS A 599 -4.57 29.66 -17.96
CA LYS A 599 -3.95 30.75 -18.74
C LYS A 599 -4.89 31.26 -19.83
N ARG A 600 -5.60 30.37 -20.53
CA ARG A 600 -6.57 30.71 -21.58
C ARG A 600 -7.77 31.49 -21.04
N ASN A 601 -8.24 31.18 -19.83
CA ASN A 601 -9.30 31.94 -19.15
C ASN A 601 -8.83 33.27 -18.51
N LYS A 602 -7.56 33.40 -18.12
CA LYS A 602 -7.01 34.68 -17.61
C LYS A 602 -7.05 35.80 -18.67
N HIS A 603 -6.88 35.45 -19.94
CA HIS A 603 -7.07 36.39 -21.06
C HIS A 603 -8.54 36.79 -21.25
N ARG A 604 -9.50 35.89 -20.99
CA ARG A 604 -10.94 36.23 -21.01
C ARG A 604 -11.31 37.20 -19.88
N PHE A 605 -10.83 36.97 -18.66
CA PHE A 605 -11.12 37.86 -17.52
C PHE A 605 -10.42 39.23 -17.58
N LYS A 606 -9.24 39.34 -18.22
CA LYS A 606 -8.62 40.65 -18.48
C LYS A 606 -9.37 41.46 -19.53
N ARG A 607 -10.01 40.82 -20.51
CA ARG A 607 -10.76 41.51 -21.57
C ARG A 607 -12.12 42.07 -21.08
N THR A 608 -12.66 41.56 -19.99
CA THR A 608 -13.92 42.03 -19.39
C THR A 608 -13.74 43.20 -18.42
N ARG A 609 -12.50 43.57 -18.04
CA ARG A 609 -12.24 44.58 -17.00
C ARG A 609 -11.73 45.93 -17.52
N ASN A 610 -11.73 46.19 -18.83
CA ASN A 610 -11.54 47.56 -19.34
C ASN A 610 -12.17 47.74 -20.74
N PRO A 611 -13.41 48.23 -20.83
CA PRO A 611 -13.94 48.84 -22.04
C PRO A 611 -14.12 50.37 -21.91
N GLN A 612 -13.38 51.05 -21.03
CA GLN A 612 -13.60 52.47 -20.80
C GLN A 612 -12.34 53.21 -20.35
N GLU A 613 -11.39 53.41 -21.27
CA GLU A 613 -10.44 54.53 -21.25
C GLU A 613 -9.61 54.46 -22.53
N ASP A 614 -10.18 54.94 -23.64
CA ASP A 614 -9.39 55.72 -24.61
C ASP A 614 -10.32 56.45 -25.58
N LYS A 615 -10.66 57.69 -25.24
CA LYS A 615 -11.23 58.67 -26.16
C LYS A 615 -10.72 60.06 -25.78
N SER A 616 -9.84 60.62 -26.61
CA SER A 616 -9.84 62.04 -26.92
C SER A 616 -9.07 62.31 -28.24
N PRO A 617 -9.48 63.30 -29.05
CA PRO A 617 -9.25 63.40 -30.49
C PRO A 617 -8.14 64.39 -30.86
N TYR A 618 -7.65 64.39 -32.10
CA TYR A 618 -7.43 65.58 -32.96
C TYR A 618 -6.95 65.13 -34.37
N ASP A 619 -7.42 65.88 -35.36
CA ASP A 619 -7.48 65.62 -36.81
C ASP A 619 -6.14 65.53 -37.57
N ALA A 620 -6.14 64.82 -38.72
CA ALA A 620 -6.04 65.44 -40.05
C ALA A 620 -6.11 64.44 -41.23
N PHE A 621 -7.06 64.73 -42.12
CA PHE A 621 -7.27 64.34 -43.52
C PHE A 621 -6.06 63.81 -44.35
N SER A 622 -6.26 62.73 -45.13
CA SER A 622 -6.45 62.78 -46.61
C SER A 622 -6.47 61.38 -47.27
N VAL A 623 -7.14 61.33 -48.42
CA VAL A 623 -7.71 60.22 -49.21
C VAL A 623 -6.68 59.61 -50.21
N PRO A 624 -6.90 58.41 -50.78
CA PRO A 624 -5.86 57.46 -51.20
C PRO A 624 -5.49 57.52 -52.69
N MET A 625 -4.33 56.96 -53.06
CA MET A 625 -4.04 56.60 -54.45
C MET A 625 -3.00 55.46 -54.57
N THR A 626 -3.16 54.74 -55.68
CA THR A 626 -2.63 53.43 -56.08
C THR A 626 -1.14 53.39 -56.49
N SER A 627 -0.53 52.19 -56.36
CA SER A 627 0.45 51.47 -57.25
C SER A 627 0.93 52.21 -58.51
N PRO A 628 2.22 52.13 -58.96
CA PRO A 628 2.81 50.86 -59.42
C PRO A 628 4.35 50.68 -59.47
N SER A 629 4.74 49.44 -59.82
CA SER A 629 5.77 49.05 -60.81
C SER A 629 6.96 48.21 -60.31
N GLU A 630 7.02 47.02 -60.92
CA GLU A 630 8.19 46.16 -61.12
C GLU A 630 9.24 46.82 -62.03
N TRP A 631 10.51 46.42 -61.85
CA TRP A 631 11.58 46.17 -62.85
C TRP A 631 12.89 45.96 -62.07
N SER A 632 13.89 45.14 -62.39
CA SER A 632 14.08 43.94 -63.22
C SER A 632 15.60 43.62 -63.14
N SER A 633 15.98 42.34 -63.17
CA SER A 633 17.32 41.78 -63.55
C SER A 633 18.53 42.04 -62.62
N GLY A 634 19.49 41.15 -62.37
CA GLY A 634 19.78 39.76 -62.79
C GLY A 634 21.27 39.41 -62.53
N ARG A 635 21.58 38.19 -62.05
CA ARG A 635 22.84 37.37 -62.23
C ARG A 635 22.82 36.15 -61.27
N HIS A 636 22.67 34.90 -61.74
CA HIS A 636 23.71 33.88 -62.07
C HIS A 636 24.60 33.48 -60.87
N ASP A 637 24.79 32.22 -60.42
CA ASP A 637 24.75 30.85 -61.01
C ASP A 637 24.47 29.78 -59.90
N ARG A 638 23.55 28.80 -60.08
CA ARG A 638 23.73 27.34 -60.40
C ARG A 638 24.62 26.52 -59.42
N LYS A 639 24.19 25.40 -58.80
CA LYS A 639 23.73 24.10 -59.40
C LYS A 639 23.06 23.09 -58.41
N TYR A 640 22.00 22.42 -58.91
CA TYR A 640 21.54 20.99 -58.82
C TYR A 640 21.24 20.32 -57.45
N ALA A 641 20.01 19.87 -57.06
CA ALA A 641 18.95 18.97 -57.63
C ALA A 641 19.11 17.47 -57.18
N PRO A 642 18.08 16.57 -57.18
CA PRO A 642 16.70 16.69 -57.70
C PRO A 642 15.52 16.05 -56.88
N ASP A 643 14.28 16.45 -57.23
CA ASP A 643 13.02 15.70 -57.56
C ASP A 643 12.36 14.64 -56.63
N ASP A 644 11.02 14.48 -56.56
CA ASP A 644 9.84 15.24 -57.03
C ASP A 644 8.53 14.54 -56.56
N ARG A 645 7.39 15.24 -56.66
CA ARG A 645 5.95 14.83 -56.64
C ARG A 645 5.25 14.59 -55.29
N ASP A 646 4.01 15.00 -55.04
CA ASP A 646 3.02 15.89 -55.69
C ASP A 646 1.83 16.08 -54.71
N ALA A 647 1.23 17.28 -54.71
CA ALA A 647 -0.21 17.62 -54.63
C ALA A 647 -1.14 17.00 -53.54
N GLU A 648 -2.16 17.65 -52.96
CA GLU A 648 -2.86 18.89 -53.30
C GLU A 648 -3.79 19.34 -52.15
N THR A 649 -4.16 20.61 -52.28
CA THR A 649 -5.05 21.55 -51.55
C THR A 649 -6.47 21.10 -51.16
N GLN A 650 -7.08 21.76 -50.14
CA GLN A 650 -8.11 22.81 -50.36
C GLN A 650 -8.72 23.41 -49.05
N GLN A 651 -8.96 24.73 -49.13
CA GLN A 651 -9.61 25.62 -48.15
C GLN A 651 -11.13 25.47 -48.09
N ARG A 652 -11.74 25.82 -46.95
CA ARG A 652 -13.15 26.23 -46.83
C ARG A 652 -13.37 27.28 -45.73
N VAL A 653 -14.16 28.30 -46.04
CA VAL A 653 -15.12 28.98 -45.14
C VAL A 653 -16.10 29.81 -46.01
N PRO A 654 -17.27 30.29 -45.52
CA PRO A 654 -18.39 29.60 -44.86
C PRO A 654 -19.78 30.05 -45.41
N PHE A 655 -20.89 29.53 -44.84
CA PHE A 655 -22.04 30.25 -44.23
C PHE A 655 -23.39 29.50 -44.39
N THR A 656 -24.34 29.88 -43.52
CA THR A 656 -25.63 29.33 -43.03
C THR A 656 -26.73 29.11 -44.11
N GLN A 657 -27.89 28.45 -43.93
CA GLN A 657 -28.95 28.54 -42.89
C GLN A 657 -30.14 27.61 -43.26
N SER A 658 -30.91 27.11 -42.25
CA SER A 658 -32.37 26.73 -42.23
C SER A 658 -32.93 25.71 -43.27
N SER A 659 -33.96 24.87 -43.08
CA SER A 659 -34.98 24.61 -42.04
C SER A 659 -35.83 23.39 -42.49
N ASP A 660 -36.41 22.69 -41.51
CA ASP A 660 -37.74 22.05 -41.48
C ASP A 660 -38.13 20.75 -42.23
N ALA A 661 -38.82 19.92 -41.42
CA ALA A 661 -39.97 19.04 -41.64
C ALA A 661 -39.78 17.71 -42.42
N ALA A 662 -39.83 16.56 -41.72
CA ALA A 662 -41.02 15.72 -41.43
C ALA A 662 -41.32 14.73 -42.58
N THR A 663 -41.39 13.41 -42.40
CA THR A 663 -42.47 12.65 -41.76
C THR A 663 -42.26 11.13 -41.95
N HIS A 664 -42.71 10.33 -40.97
CA HIS A 664 -43.35 8.99 -41.06
C HIS A 664 -42.65 7.80 -41.79
N HIS A 665 -42.84 6.51 -41.49
CA HIS A 665 -43.72 5.72 -40.61
C HIS A 665 -43.11 4.30 -40.48
N ASP A 666 -43.52 3.59 -39.41
CA ASP A 666 -43.73 2.12 -39.28
C ASP A 666 -42.57 1.12 -39.43
N SER A 667 -42.22 0.28 -38.45
CA SER A 667 -42.93 -0.64 -37.54
C SER A 667 -43.04 -2.08 -38.08
N HIS A 668 -42.80 -3.04 -37.15
CA HIS A 668 -42.85 -4.51 -37.26
C HIS A 668 -41.69 -5.20 -38.02
N GLY A 669 -41.09 -6.30 -37.57
CA GLY A 669 -41.39 -7.23 -36.48
C GLY A 669 -41.09 -8.67 -36.92
N ARG A 670 -40.47 -9.45 -36.02
CA ARG A 670 -40.36 -10.94 -35.96
C ARG A 670 -39.31 -11.71 -36.78
N GLN A 671 -38.38 -12.26 -35.99
CA GLN A 671 -37.86 -13.64 -35.95
C GLN A 671 -38.54 -14.71 -36.82
N ARG A 672 -37.72 -15.56 -37.48
CA ARG A 672 -37.63 -17.01 -37.17
C ARG A 672 -36.43 -17.70 -37.84
N SER A 673 -36.00 -18.74 -37.12
CA SER A 673 -34.98 -19.77 -37.34
C SER A 673 -35.19 -20.63 -38.60
N TYR A 674 -34.13 -21.22 -39.18
CA TYR A 674 -33.91 -22.69 -39.27
C TYR A 674 -32.60 -23.05 -40.00
N ASP A 675 -32.15 -24.27 -39.68
CA ASP A 675 -30.91 -24.99 -39.97
C ASP A 675 -30.47 -25.18 -41.43
N GLY A 676 -29.16 -25.43 -41.61
CA GLY A 676 -28.73 -26.72 -42.15
C GLY A 676 -27.96 -26.81 -43.48
N ILE A 677 -26.69 -27.22 -43.36
CA ILE A 677 -25.94 -28.20 -44.20
C ILE A 677 -25.25 -27.72 -45.49
N GLY A 678 -23.92 -27.95 -45.54
CA GLY A 678 -23.22 -28.34 -46.78
C GLY A 678 -21.70 -28.12 -46.86
N MET A 679 -20.95 -29.23 -47.00
CA MET A 679 -19.58 -29.41 -47.54
C MET A 679 -18.38 -29.19 -46.58
N ALA A 680 -17.25 -29.91 -46.64
CA ALA A 680 -16.81 -31.20 -47.19
C ALA A 680 -15.35 -31.44 -46.71
N TYR A 681 -14.89 -32.70 -46.77
CA TYR A 681 -13.68 -33.32 -46.21
C TYR A 681 -12.28 -32.77 -46.63
N GLY A 682 -11.27 -32.96 -45.74
CA GLY A 682 -9.86 -33.20 -46.12
C GLY A 682 -8.83 -33.00 -44.98
N GLY A 683 -8.11 -34.07 -44.58
CA GLY A 683 -7.11 -34.18 -43.48
C GLY A 683 -5.91 -33.22 -43.53
N SER A 684 -4.94 -33.24 -42.61
CA SER A 684 -4.57 -34.13 -41.51
C SER A 684 -3.51 -33.44 -40.62
N ASP A 685 -3.30 -34.01 -39.42
CA ASP A 685 -2.15 -33.88 -38.52
C ASP A 685 -2.04 -32.71 -37.54
N ARG A 686 -2.61 -32.93 -36.34
CA ARG A 686 -2.10 -32.43 -35.05
C ARG A 686 -2.14 -33.54 -34.00
N PRO A 687 -1.10 -33.74 -33.17
CA PRO A 687 -1.12 -34.72 -32.10
C PRO A 687 -1.85 -34.23 -30.83
N HIS A 688 -2.54 -35.19 -30.21
CA HIS A 688 -3.34 -35.20 -28.98
C HIS A 688 -2.49 -35.02 -27.69
N SER A 689 -2.97 -34.23 -26.71
CA SER A 689 -3.73 -34.63 -25.48
C SER A 689 -2.80 -35.03 -24.31
N SER A 690 -3.08 -34.90 -23.01
CA SER A 690 -4.34 -34.74 -22.25
C SER A 690 -4.02 -34.13 -20.87
N TYR A 691 -4.99 -33.45 -20.24
CA TYR A 691 -5.43 -33.71 -18.85
C TYR A 691 -6.73 -32.95 -18.58
N ASP A 692 -7.77 -33.70 -18.21
CA ASP A 692 -9.12 -33.23 -17.84
C ASP A 692 -9.35 -33.58 -16.36
N PRO A 693 -9.88 -32.68 -15.51
CA PRO A 693 -9.99 -32.91 -14.08
C PRO A 693 -11.38 -33.42 -13.72
N LEU A 694 -11.51 -34.62 -13.16
CA LEU A 694 -12.64 -35.04 -12.29
C LEU A 694 -12.42 -36.51 -11.86
N LYS A 695 -11.95 -36.72 -10.62
CA LYS A 695 -12.41 -37.77 -9.69
C LYS A 695 -11.63 -37.75 -8.36
N THR A 696 -12.39 -37.96 -7.29
CA THR A 696 -12.06 -37.86 -5.87
C THR A 696 -11.40 -39.11 -5.26
N SER A 697 -10.67 -38.86 -4.17
CA SER A 697 -10.42 -39.64 -2.93
C SER A 697 -9.86 -41.07 -2.99
N THR A 698 -8.72 -41.28 -2.32
CA THR A 698 -8.47 -42.42 -1.41
C THR A 698 -7.38 -42.09 -0.38
N GLU A 699 -7.64 -42.46 0.87
CA GLU A 699 -6.74 -42.53 2.02
C GLU A 699 -5.49 -43.40 1.77
N TYR A 700 -4.40 -43.16 2.51
CA TYR A 700 -3.64 -44.26 3.14
C TYR A 700 -2.81 -43.82 4.36
N ARG A 701 -2.87 -44.66 5.40
CA ARG A 701 -2.19 -44.61 6.70
C ARG A 701 -0.70 -45.02 6.61
N GLY A 702 0.12 -44.36 7.43
CA GLY A 702 1.01 -45.00 8.41
C GLY A 702 2.38 -45.55 7.98
N ALA A 703 3.44 -45.09 8.65
CA ALA A 703 4.40 -45.95 9.37
C ALA A 703 5.35 -45.11 10.24
N ALA A 704 5.50 -45.53 11.49
CA ALA A 704 6.46 -45.05 12.47
C ALA A 704 7.70 -45.96 12.53
N GLY A 705 8.80 -45.42 13.08
CA GLY A 705 9.90 -46.21 13.66
C GLY A 705 11.29 -45.82 13.14
N VAL A 706 12.00 -44.92 13.83
CA VAL A 706 13.05 -45.19 14.85
C VAL A 706 13.11 -43.99 15.80
#